data_AF-A0A8H5A9M7-F1
#
_entry.id   AF-A0A8H5A9M7-F1
#
_cell.length_a   1.000
_cell.length_b   1.000
_cell.length_c   1.000
_cell.angle_alpha   90.00
_cell.angle_beta   90.00
_cell.angle_gamma   90.00
#
_symmetry.space_group_name_H-M   'P 1'
#
loop_
_entity.id
_entity.type
_entity.pdbx_description
1 polymer ?
#
loop_
_entity_poly.entity_id
_entity_poly.type
_entity_poly.pdbx_seq_one_letter_code
_entity_poly.pdbx_strand_id
1 'polypeptide(L)'
;MTDHRHLLLARLLGFLLMDCSPERLRSLVSKEEVEFDADIAGPGVQAAFLITSLIALATLILAFLTLSVPPRLLNSGDAVMVAGARRIYRRLRTRFPKTRRTKVVQSRRERTHAFMAFMAAISDQILVSQTSILIASFIIQDSITIYSTKIVIALGCLAATVHLGSFPFYIKRFKGRGTAKLIRVLAMVTGSGMLVFLLTIRLSYTWDMSSHVYLTCTLQDCRMNEKMEDVDYISLMMQMFAPLAVLYGTYDIVQLLYREQPVDGKANGPTAERNPVDFDSQQHSVIGEVEIQTLGRLEDQTATDNHRDLGDIEIESRAIRSILQLISVGGIQASTDSENDYQQRRSRLFKPRGAKIKFKELMREIRESKREPLLNKWLRFKALSILTSDITSTRKVRLLVTLAAETWTFHQCRGSFVWRLFWLWSGNVYGIVTIFVSRAVTTGMSGNPNNMGFGQIVPLALLALPILVAMESHADYKQKLNLIEKAHVDEANLESSLGINTRSQSIGQPPEHRRDMPMQTDFTSPRTTKEMLKKRSQDIGYPELYNWLIGCDLTSSPSLQKGVVAHAATIFTVATLLGLFMAYPLWGIEFAMVSIIFLFAARRLIGLVLVVFDMRSCPVIVDHLGCKHLIYNPDYENHGERVAMS
;
A
#
# COMPACT_ATOMS: atom_id res chain seq x y z
N MET A 1 46.72 49.55 -14.41
CA MET A 1 45.60 49.34 -15.37
C MET A 1 45.10 47.88 -15.42
N THR A 2 45.82 46.92 -14.83
CA THR A 2 45.45 45.50 -14.74
C THR A 2 44.55 45.15 -13.55
N ASP A 3 44.60 45.94 -12.48
CA ASP A 3 43.86 45.65 -11.23
C ASP A 3 42.34 45.92 -11.33
N HIS A 4 41.95 46.86 -12.19
CA HIS A 4 40.53 47.22 -12.35
C HIS A 4 39.75 46.21 -13.23
N ARG A 5 40.44 45.42 -14.06
CA ARG A 5 39.81 44.41 -14.91
C ARG A 5 39.40 43.16 -14.14
N HIS A 6 40.14 42.77 -13.10
CA HIS A 6 39.76 41.65 -12.22
C HIS A 6 38.57 42.01 -11.33
N LEU A 7 38.49 43.27 -10.85
CA LEU A 7 37.37 43.76 -10.05
C LEU A 7 36.06 43.86 -10.87
N LEU A 8 36.17 44.23 -12.15
CA LEU A 8 35.04 44.28 -13.09
C LEU A 8 34.59 42.87 -13.53
N LEU A 9 35.51 41.92 -13.71
CA LEU A 9 35.18 40.51 -13.98
C LEU A 9 34.50 39.82 -12.79
N ALA A 10 34.92 40.12 -11.56
CA ALA A 10 34.26 39.65 -10.34
C ALA A 10 32.84 40.25 -10.18
N ARG A 11 32.65 41.52 -10.53
CA ARG A 11 31.32 42.17 -10.55
C ARG A 11 30.41 41.66 -11.69
N LEU A 12 30.97 41.32 -12.85
CA LEU A 12 30.22 40.76 -13.99
C LEU A 12 29.84 39.27 -13.78
N LEU A 13 30.57 38.54 -12.94
CA LEU A 13 30.28 37.15 -12.56
C LEU A 13 29.43 37.00 -11.29
N GLY A 14 28.95 38.10 -10.69
CA GLY A 14 27.97 38.05 -9.59
C GLY A 14 28.46 37.48 -8.26
N PHE A 15 29.73 37.07 -8.14
CA PHE A 15 30.31 36.64 -6.87
C PHE A 15 30.92 37.82 -6.11
N LEU A 16 30.07 38.65 -5.49
CA LEU A 16 30.48 39.30 -4.25
C LEU A 16 30.55 38.19 -3.21
N LEU A 17 31.73 37.57 -3.05
CA LEU A 17 31.98 36.60 -1.99
C LEU A 17 31.58 37.24 -0.65
N MET A 18 30.50 36.75 -0.08
CA MET A 18 30.09 37.10 1.28
C MET A 18 31.27 36.84 2.22
N ASP A 19 31.62 37.81 3.05
CA ASP A 19 32.68 37.68 4.04
C ASP A 19 32.18 36.78 5.18
N CYS A 20 32.57 35.50 5.12
CA CYS A 20 32.20 34.46 6.06
C CYS A 20 33.16 34.37 7.27
N SER A 21 33.83 35.47 7.63
CA SER A 21 34.68 35.50 8.84
C SER A 21 33.86 35.21 10.11
N PRO A 22 34.24 34.21 10.93
CA PRO A 22 33.48 33.81 12.12
C PRO A 22 33.27 34.94 13.13
N GLU A 23 34.25 35.85 13.29
CA GLU A 23 34.17 36.98 14.21
C GLU A 23 33.09 37.98 13.79
N ARG A 24 33.00 38.26 12.48
CA ARG A 24 32.00 39.16 11.91
C ARG A 24 30.60 38.57 12.05
N LEU A 25 30.44 37.30 11.70
CA LEU A 25 29.15 36.61 11.79
C LEU A 25 28.64 36.54 13.23
N ARG A 26 29.52 36.19 14.19
CA ARG A 26 29.17 36.23 15.63
C ARG A 26 28.79 37.64 16.08
N SER A 27 29.46 38.68 15.57
CA SER A 27 29.10 40.06 15.88
C SER A 27 27.69 40.41 15.37
N LEU A 28 27.34 40.02 14.13
CA LEU A 28 26.00 40.24 13.56
C LEU A 28 24.91 39.55 14.39
N VAL A 29 25.13 38.30 14.81
CA VAL A 29 24.21 37.56 15.70
C VAL A 29 24.07 38.26 17.04
N SER A 30 25.19 38.69 17.65
CA SER A 30 25.19 39.33 18.96
C SER A 30 24.48 40.70 18.98
N LYS A 31 24.45 41.38 17.84
CA LYS A 31 23.78 42.66 17.65
C LYS A 31 22.35 42.52 17.13
N GLU A 32 21.88 41.29 16.92
CA GLU A 32 20.59 40.99 16.30
C GLU A 32 20.43 41.65 14.92
N GLU A 33 21.47 41.73 14.11
CA GLU A 33 21.43 42.42 12.80
C GLU A 33 21.06 41.49 11.62
N VAL A 34 20.61 40.27 11.91
CA VAL A 34 20.26 39.26 10.88
C VAL A 34 18.76 39.31 10.59
N GLU A 35 18.37 39.75 9.40
CA GLU A 35 16.95 39.89 9.03
C GLU A 35 16.28 38.54 8.71
N PHE A 36 14.98 38.43 9.02
CA PHE A 36 14.15 37.29 8.63
C PHE A 36 13.77 37.30 7.14
N ASP A 37 13.92 36.16 6.46
CA ASP A 37 13.34 35.96 5.12
C ASP A 37 11.84 35.64 5.20
N ALA A 38 11.02 36.65 5.54
CA ALA A 38 9.58 36.47 5.76
C ALA A 38 8.85 35.91 4.52
N ASP A 39 9.29 36.21 3.30
CA ASP A 39 8.64 35.68 2.09
C ASP A 39 8.82 34.17 1.86
N ILE A 40 9.84 33.56 2.48
CA ILE A 40 10.15 32.13 2.36
C ILE A 40 9.75 31.39 3.64
N ALA A 41 10.19 31.93 4.78
CA ALA A 41 10.02 31.32 6.08
C ALA A 41 8.79 31.85 6.84
N GLY A 42 7.99 32.73 6.25
CA GLY A 42 6.87 33.38 6.92
C GLY A 42 5.66 32.47 7.20
N PRO A 43 4.76 32.92 8.08
CA PRO A 43 3.60 32.14 8.53
C PRO A 43 2.67 31.71 7.39
N GLY A 44 2.50 32.51 6.33
CA GLY A 44 1.59 32.15 5.25
C GLY A 44 2.07 30.96 4.40
N VAL A 45 3.37 30.91 4.07
CA VAL A 45 3.98 29.75 3.38
C VAL A 45 3.85 28.50 4.25
N GLN A 46 4.19 28.61 5.54
CA GLN A 46 4.08 27.49 6.48
C GLN A 46 2.64 26.98 6.59
N ALA A 47 1.68 27.88 6.79
CA ALA A 47 0.27 27.54 6.88
C ALA A 47 -0.24 26.86 5.61
N ALA A 48 0.13 27.34 4.42
CA ALA A 48 -0.29 26.73 3.16
C ALA A 48 0.18 25.28 3.03
N PHE A 49 1.46 24.99 3.31
CA PHE A 49 2.00 23.63 3.27
C PHE A 49 1.39 22.72 4.35
N LEU A 50 1.25 23.23 5.58
CA LEU A 50 0.64 22.49 6.69
C LEU A 50 -0.82 22.14 6.41
N ILE A 51 -1.62 23.11 6.00
CA ILE A 51 -3.03 22.91 5.65
C ILE A 51 -3.15 21.91 4.50
N THR A 52 -2.36 22.07 3.43
CA THR A 52 -2.38 21.14 2.28
C THR A 52 -2.07 19.71 2.73
N SER A 53 -1.03 19.52 3.54
CA SER A 53 -0.60 18.21 4.03
C SER A 53 -1.64 17.55 4.93
N LEU A 54 -2.24 18.31 5.86
CA LEU A 54 -3.30 17.83 6.75
C LEU A 54 -4.57 17.48 5.99
N ILE A 55 -4.96 18.30 5.00
CA ILE A 55 -6.09 18.00 4.11
C ILE A 55 -5.82 16.73 3.32
N ALA A 56 -4.62 16.55 2.78
CA ALA A 56 -4.23 15.34 2.05
C ALA A 56 -4.39 14.08 2.93
N LEU A 57 -3.86 14.12 4.15
CA LEU A 57 -3.98 13.02 5.11
C LEU A 57 -5.43 12.75 5.50
N ALA A 58 -6.19 13.79 5.88
CA ALA A 58 -7.60 13.67 6.26
C ALA A 58 -8.44 13.08 5.12
N THR A 59 -8.15 13.48 3.88
CA THR A 59 -8.81 12.95 2.69
C THR A 59 -8.54 11.47 2.49
N LEU A 60 -7.28 11.02 2.63
CA LEU A 60 -6.95 9.60 2.50
C LEU A 60 -7.56 8.76 3.63
N ILE A 61 -7.61 9.27 4.86
CA ILE A 61 -8.32 8.64 5.99
C ILE A 61 -9.81 8.52 5.67
N LEU A 62 -10.45 9.59 5.19
CA LEU A 62 -11.86 9.59 4.83
C LEU A 62 -12.14 8.64 3.66
N ALA A 63 -11.27 8.61 2.65
CA ALA A 63 -11.36 7.67 1.54
C ALA A 63 -11.28 6.22 2.04
N PHE A 64 -10.40 5.92 3.00
CA PHE A 64 -10.28 4.61 3.63
C PHE A 64 -11.55 4.21 4.39
N LEU A 65 -12.00 5.04 5.33
CA LEU A 65 -13.20 4.77 6.15
C LEU A 65 -14.45 4.58 5.29
N THR A 66 -14.55 5.33 4.21
CA THR A 66 -15.69 5.30 3.29
C THR A 66 -15.55 4.24 2.17
N LEU A 67 -14.48 3.43 2.18
CA LEU A 67 -14.14 2.43 1.15
C LEU A 67 -14.02 3.02 -0.28
N SER A 68 -13.69 4.31 -0.38
CA SER A 68 -13.39 4.97 -1.65
C SER A 68 -11.96 4.72 -2.16
N VAL A 69 -11.14 3.95 -1.43
CA VAL A 69 -9.80 3.56 -1.88
C VAL A 69 -9.91 2.52 -3.01
N PRO A 70 -9.07 2.61 -4.06
CA PRO A 70 -9.01 1.62 -5.12
C PRO A 70 -8.77 0.20 -4.59
N PRO A 71 -9.52 -0.82 -5.04
CA PRO A 71 -9.37 -2.20 -4.55
C PRO A 71 -7.95 -2.74 -4.66
N ARG A 72 -7.19 -2.36 -5.69
CA ARG A 72 -5.78 -2.75 -5.90
C ARG A 72 -4.82 -2.32 -4.79
N LEU A 73 -5.21 -1.36 -3.95
CA LEU A 73 -4.39 -0.87 -2.84
C LEU A 73 -4.82 -1.45 -1.50
N LEU A 74 -5.96 -2.14 -1.47
CA LEU A 74 -6.52 -2.72 -0.26
C LEU A 74 -6.17 -4.20 -0.22
N ASN A 75 -5.84 -4.69 0.96
CA ASN A 75 -5.66 -6.12 1.21
C ASN A 75 -6.70 -6.65 2.21
N SER A 76 -6.64 -7.95 2.48
CA SER A 76 -7.51 -8.63 3.44
C SER A 76 -7.42 -8.04 4.86
N GLY A 77 -6.26 -7.54 5.27
CA GLY A 77 -6.09 -6.81 6.53
C GLY A 77 -6.83 -5.48 6.54
N ASP A 78 -6.76 -4.69 5.46
CA ASP A 78 -7.50 -3.44 5.31
C ASP A 78 -9.01 -3.65 5.42
N ALA A 79 -9.53 -4.77 4.89
CA ALA A 79 -10.94 -5.14 5.02
C ALA A 79 -11.34 -5.41 6.49
N VAL A 80 -10.48 -6.08 7.27
CA VAL A 80 -10.68 -6.29 8.71
C VAL A 80 -10.61 -4.94 9.47
N MET A 81 -9.63 -4.10 9.14
CA MET A 81 -9.46 -2.76 9.73
C MET A 81 -10.68 -1.88 9.52
N VAL A 82 -11.14 -1.75 8.27
CA VAL A 82 -12.24 -0.86 7.92
C VAL A 82 -13.57 -1.36 8.51
N ALA A 83 -13.77 -2.66 8.61
CA ALA A 83 -14.95 -3.24 9.27
C ALA A 83 -14.98 -2.87 10.76
N GLY A 84 -13.85 -3.00 11.46
CA GLY A 84 -13.71 -2.56 12.85
C GLY A 84 -13.92 -1.06 13.03
N ALA A 85 -13.22 -0.24 12.24
CA ALA A 85 -13.30 1.22 12.30
C ALA A 85 -14.72 1.74 12.01
N ARG A 86 -15.44 1.13 11.07
CA ARG A 86 -16.84 1.49 10.76
C ARG A 86 -17.80 1.20 11.90
N ARG A 87 -17.60 0.12 12.67
CA ARG A 87 -18.43 -0.17 13.85
C ARG A 87 -18.28 0.96 14.87
N ILE A 88 -17.05 1.41 15.11
CA ILE A 88 -16.75 2.53 16.01
C ILE A 88 -17.35 3.83 15.45
N TYR A 89 -17.11 4.14 14.17
CA TYR A 89 -17.64 5.33 13.52
C TYR A 89 -19.17 5.37 13.51
N ARG A 90 -19.86 4.25 13.25
CA ARG A 90 -21.33 4.18 13.32
C ARG A 90 -21.84 4.49 14.74
N ARG A 91 -21.19 3.98 15.78
CA ARG A 91 -21.52 4.30 17.19
C ARG A 91 -21.28 5.78 17.53
N LEU A 92 -20.30 6.42 16.89
CA LEU A 92 -20.06 7.86 17.06
C LEU A 92 -21.06 8.70 16.24
N ARG A 93 -21.39 8.25 15.02
CA ARG A 93 -22.30 8.94 14.09
C ARG A 93 -23.75 8.93 14.56
N THR A 94 -24.18 7.99 15.41
CA THR A 94 -25.51 8.04 16.03
C THR A 94 -25.74 9.28 16.90
N ARG A 95 -24.69 10.06 17.22
CA ARG A 95 -24.79 11.37 17.88
C ARG A 95 -24.98 12.57 16.93
N PHE A 96 -24.91 12.38 15.60
CA PHE A 96 -25.06 13.46 14.63
C PHE A 96 -26.30 13.27 13.73
N PRO A 97 -26.99 14.35 13.32
CA PRO A 97 -28.21 14.27 12.53
C PRO A 97 -27.99 13.60 11.16
N LYS A 98 -28.99 12.83 10.72
CA LYS A 98 -28.96 12.05 9.48
C LYS A 98 -28.98 12.96 8.25
N THR A 99 -27.90 12.97 7.47
CA THR A 99 -27.92 13.47 6.08
C THR A 99 -28.66 12.46 5.18
N ARG A 100 -29.51 12.99 4.28
CA ARG A 100 -30.37 12.22 3.34
C ARG A 100 -29.60 11.12 2.61
N ARG A 101 -30.19 9.92 2.57
CA ARG A 101 -29.65 8.69 1.95
C ARG A 101 -29.83 8.77 0.43
N THR A 102 -28.76 8.97 -0.34
CA THR A 102 -28.74 8.78 -1.81
C THR A 102 -28.28 7.36 -2.16
N LYS A 103 -28.67 6.86 -3.35
CA LYS A 103 -28.43 5.48 -3.85
C LYS A 103 -26.94 5.09 -3.69
N VAL A 104 -26.69 3.99 -2.99
CA VAL A 104 -25.41 3.70 -2.28
C VAL A 104 -24.26 3.26 -3.20
N VAL A 105 -24.55 2.64 -4.36
CA VAL A 105 -23.53 2.01 -5.21
C VAL A 105 -22.93 2.99 -6.23
N GLN A 106 -23.78 3.77 -6.92
CA GLN A 106 -23.35 4.84 -7.84
C GLN A 106 -22.52 5.91 -7.10
N SER A 107 -22.91 6.23 -5.87
CA SER A 107 -22.18 7.12 -4.96
C SER A 107 -20.74 6.68 -4.63
N ARG A 108 -20.40 5.38 -4.63
CA ARG A 108 -19.05 4.93 -4.25
C ARG A 108 -18.04 5.18 -5.36
N ARG A 109 -18.36 4.84 -6.60
CA ARG A 109 -17.45 5.06 -7.76
C ARG A 109 -17.28 6.56 -8.02
N GLU A 110 -18.38 7.32 -7.94
CA GLU A 110 -18.38 8.79 -7.95
C GLU A 110 -17.39 9.36 -6.93
N ARG A 111 -17.54 8.96 -5.66
CA ARG A 111 -16.66 9.41 -4.58
C ARG A 111 -15.21 8.99 -4.81
N THR A 112 -14.96 7.76 -5.22
CA THR A 112 -13.59 7.30 -5.54
C THR A 112 -12.95 8.16 -6.62
N HIS A 113 -13.69 8.48 -7.69
CA HIS A 113 -13.18 9.33 -8.77
C HIS A 113 -12.91 10.77 -8.28
N ALA A 114 -13.83 11.34 -7.51
CA ALA A 114 -13.66 12.67 -6.91
C ALA A 114 -12.44 12.72 -5.98
N PHE A 115 -12.28 11.73 -5.08
CA PHE A 115 -11.10 11.63 -4.22
C PHE A 115 -9.81 11.48 -5.03
N MET A 116 -9.81 10.67 -6.10
CA MET A 116 -8.61 10.53 -6.96
C MET A 116 -8.22 11.85 -7.62
N ALA A 117 -9.19 12.58 -8.17
CA ALA A 117 -8.94 13.87 -8.81
C ALA A 117 -8.46 14.91 -7.81
N PHE A 118 -9.11 14.99 -6.65
CA PHE A 118 -8.70 15.88 -5.56
C PHE A 118 -7.28 15.58 -5.06
N MET A 119 -6.96 14.31 -4.79
CA MET A 119 -5.63 13.90 -4.33
C MET A 119 -4.57 14.12 -5.41
N ALA A 120 -4.90 13.94 -6.69
CA ALA A 120 -3.99 14.27 -7.79
C ALA A 120 -3.68 15.77 -7.80
N ALA A 121 -4.71 16.63 -7.69
CA ALA A 121 -4.56 18.08 -7.67
C ALA A 121 -3.77 18.58 -6.46
N ILE A 122 -4.09 18.10 -5.25
CA ILE A 122 -3.29 18.37 -4.04
C ILE A 122 -1.83 17.99 -4.27
N SER A 123 -1.59 16.81 -4.84
CA SER A 123 -0.24 16.33 -5.04
C SER A 123 0.52 17.12 -6.10
N ASP A 124 -0.15 17.62 -7.15
CA ASP A 124 0.48 18.46 -8.16
C ASP A 124 0.81 19.85 -7.58
N GLN A 125 -0.12 20.44 -6.83
CA GLN A 125 0.09 21.72 -6.15
C GLN A 125 1.27 21.62 -5.17
N ILE A 126 1.27 20.65 -4.27
CA ILE A 126 2.32 20.54 -3.24
C ILE A 126 3.69 20.21 -3.86
N LEU A 127 3.73 19.46 -4.97
CA LEU A 127 4.97 19.16 -5.69
C LEU A 127 5.56 20.42 -6.36
N VAL A 128 4.72 21.22 -7.01
CA VAL A 128 5.16 22.48 -7.63
C VAL A 128 5.59 23.47 -6.54
N SER A 129 4.83 23.60 -5.45
CA SER A 129 5.20 24.46 -4.32
C SER A 129 6.52 24.03 -3.68
N GLN A 130 6.74 22.72 -3.48
CA GLN A 130 8.01 22.17 -2.98
C GLN A 130 9.18 22.53 -3.90
N THR A 131 9.01 22.29 -5.20
CA THR A 131 10.08 22.56 -6.17
C THR A 131 10.39 24.05 -6.22
N SER A 132 9.36 24.90 -6.17
CA SER A 132 9.50 26.36 -6.20
C SER A 132 10.22 26.91 -4.98
N ILE A 133 9.86 26.47 -3.76
CA ILE A 133 10.48 26.97 -2.53
C ILE A 133 11.94 26.50 -2.42
N LEU A 134 12.24 25.28 -2.87
CA LEU A 134 13.61 24.79 -2.96
C LEU A 134 14.40 25.61 -3.97
N ILE A 135 13.92 25.79 -5.21
CA ILE A 135 14.59 26.63 -6.21
C ILE A 135 14.83 28.04 -5.66
N ALA A 136 13.83 28.67 -5.03
CA ALA A 136 13.97 29.99 -4.43
C ALA A 136 15.12 30.03 -3.41
N SER A 137 15.21 29.03 -2.52
CA SER A 137 16.29 28.94 -1.53
C SER A 137 17.70 28.82 -2.16
N PHE A 138 17.82 28.16 -3.31
CA PHE A 138 19.10 28.08 -4.04
C PHE A 138 19.43 29.37 -4.79
N ILE A 139 18.42 30.08 -5.31
CA ILE A 139 18.64 31.37 -5.98
C ILE A 139 19.15 32.40 -4.98
N ILE A 140 18.61 32.42 -3.76
CA ILE A 140 19.01 33.37 -2.71
C ILE A 140 20.04 32.77 -1.72
N GLN A 141 20.79 31.74 -2.13
CA GLN A 141 21.70 31.01 -1.24
C GLN A 141 22.76 31.90 -0.56
N ASP A 142 23.11 33.02 -1.20
CA ASP A 142 24.10 33.98 -0.69
C ASP A 142 23.59 34.78 0.51
N SER A 143 22.27 34.98 0.61
CA SER A 143 21.64 35.79 1.67
C SER A 143 20.70 35.01 2.58
N ILE A 144 20.31 33.78 2.22
CA ILE A 144 19.41 32.97 3.04
C ILE A 144 20.08 32.49 4.32
N THR A 145 19.39 32.66 5.43
CA THR A 145 19.89 32.19 6.74
C THR A 145 19.70 30.67 6.91
N ILE A 146 20.49 30.06 7.80
CA ILE A 146 20.26 28.67 8.25
C ILE A 146 18.85 28.53 8.84
N TYR A 147 18.35 29.55 9.54
CA TYR A 147 16.98 29.55 10.06
C TYR A 147 15.94 29.33 8.95
N SER A 148 15.99 30.16 7.91
CA SER A 148 15.08 30.06 6.77
C SER A 148 15.27 28.72 6.06
N THR A 149 16.51 28.25 5.92
CA THR A 149 16.83 26.96 5.29
C THR A 149 16.28 25.77 6.09
N LYS A 150 16.32 25.80 7.44
CA LYS A 150 15.68 24.78 8.29
C LYS A 150 14.18 24.67 8.03
N ILE A 151 13.50 25.81 7.85
CA ILE A 151 12.08 25.84 7.50
C ILE A 151 11.86 25.30 6.09
N VAL A 152 12.66 25.69 5.10
CA VAL A 152 12.58 25.16 3.73
C VAL A 152 12.76 23.64 3.70
N ILE A 153 13.75 23.09 4.43
CA ILE A 153 13.94 21.65 4.56
C ILE A 153 12.70 20.98 5.17
N ALA A 154 12.14 21.54 6.24
CA ALA A 154 10.96 20.99 6.89
C ALA A 154 9.73 20.97 5.96
N LEU A 155 9.48 22.07 5.24
CA LEU A 155 8.41 22.18 4.23
C LEU A 155 8.63 21.21 3.06
N GLY A 156 9.88 21.08 2.62
CA GLY A 156 10.28 20.13 1.58
C GLY A 156 10.03 18.68 2.00
N CYS A 157 10.44 18.28 3.20
CA CYS A 157 10.16 16.95 3.76
C CYS A 157 8.66 16.69 3.90
N LEU A 158 7.90 17.67 4.39
CA LEU A 158 6.44 17.57 4.50
C LEU A 158 5.82 17.33 3.13
N ALA A 159 6.15 18.15 2.13
CA ALA A 159 5.66 18.01 0.77
C ALA A 159 6.08 16.70 0.10
N ALA A 160 7.34 16.27 0.32
CA ALA A 160 7.87 15.00 -0.15
C ALA A 160 7.02 13.82 0.36
N THR A 161 6.71 13.81 1.65
CA THR A 161 5.91 12.73 2.24
C THR A 161 4.50 12.67 1.66
N VAL A 162 3.86 13.83 1.40
CA VAL A 162 2.51 13.91 0.81
C VAL A 162 2.49 13.39 -0.62
N HIS A 163 3.36 13.87 -1.49
CA HIS A 163 3.30 13.48 -2.90
C HIS A 163 3.75 12.04 -3.11
N LEU A 164 4.79 11.56 -2.40
CA LEU A 164 5.24 10.17 -2.47
C LEU A 164 4.21 9.20 -1.85
N GLY A 165 3.64 9.56 -0.70
CA GLY A 165 2.66 8.73 0.01
C GLY A 165 1.33 8.60 -0.73
N SER A 166 0.89 9.66 -1.41
CA SER A 166 -0.40 9.69 -2.12
C SER A 166 -0.34 9.12 -3.55
N PHE A 167 0.83 9.02 -4.17
CA PHE A 167 0.97 8.68 -5.60
C PHE A 167 0.23 7.40 -6.06
N PRO A 168 0.34 6.26 -5.34
CA PRO A 168 -0.30 5.02 -5.78
C PRO A 168 -1.84 5.11 -5.83
N PHE A 169 -2.42 6.08 -5.11
CA PHE A 169 -3.86 6.34 -5.10
C PHE A 169 -4.38 6.74 -6.49
N TYR A 170 -3.66 7.61 -7.20
CA TYR A 170 -4.10 8.18 -8.48
C TYR A 170 -3.23 7.81 -9.70
N ILE A 171 -2.23 6.91 -9.55
CA ILE A 171 -1.34 6.48 -10.66
C ILE A 171 -2.05 6.12 -11.98
N LYS A 172 -3.30 5.61 -11.92
CA LYS A 172 -4.06 5.23 -13.14
C LYS A 172 -4.27 6.42 -14.08
N ARG A 173 -4.35 7.65 -13.55
CA ARG A 173 -4.58 8.88 -14.33
C ARG A 173 -3.38 9.26 -15.22
N PHE A 174 -2.18 8.77 -14.89
CA PHE A 174 -0.93 9.13 -15.58
C PHE A 174 -0.41 8.06 -16.54
N LYS A 175 -0.90 6.81 -16.47
CA LYS A 175 -0.41 5.71 -17.31
C LYS A 175 -0.54 5.94 -18.82
N GLY A 176 -1.51 6.75 -19.27
CA GLY A 176 -1.76 7.03 -20.69
C GLY A 176 -1.39 8.44 -21.17
N ARG A 177 -0.78 9.29 -20.34
CA ARG A 177 -0.51 10.70 -20.67
C ARG A 177 1.00 10.99 -20.60
N GLY A 178 1.72 10.75 -21.70
CA GLY A 178 3.19 10.82 -21.76
C GLY A 178 3.78 12.15 -21.25
N THR A 179 3.27 13.28 -21.73
CA THR A 179 3.81 14.61 -21.39
C THR A 179 3.59 14.98 -19.91
N ALA A 180 2.37 14.81 -19.40
CA ALA A 180 2.07 15.09 -17.99
C ALA A 180 2.87 14.17 -17.04
N LYS A 181 3.08 12.91 -17.46
CA LYS A 181 3.94 11.96 -16.75
C LYS A 181 5.39 12.45 -16.67
N LEU A 182 5.94 12.90 -17.80
CA LEU A 182 7.33 13.36 -17.89
C LEU A 182 7.57 14.62 -17.04
N ILE A 183 6.73 15.65 -17.19
CA ILE A 183 6.84 16.91 -16.42
C ILE A 183 6.83 16.63 -14.93
N ARG A 184 5.91 15.76 -14.49
CA ARG A 184 5.76 15.40 -13.09
C ARG A 184 6.98 14.64 -12.54
N VAL A 185 7.54 13.72 -13.32
CA VAL A 185 8.77 12.99 -12.94
C VAL A 185 9.95 13.95 -12.85
N LEU A 186 10.08 14.88 -13.79
CA LEU A 186 11.14 15.90 -13.75
C LEU A 186 11.02 16.74 -12.46
N ALA A 187 9.83 17.26 -12.15
CA ALA A 187 9.59 18.02 -10.92
C ALA A 187 9.90 17.20 -9.65
N MET A 188 9.51 15.92 -9.60
CA MET A 188 9.84 15.03 -8.48
C MET A 188 11.35 14.82 -8.33
N VAL A 189 12.06 14.53 -9.42
CA VAL A 189 13.51 14.27 -9.38
C VAL A 189 14.27 15.54 -9.00
N THR A 190 13.92 16.69 -9.58
CA THR A 190 14.55 17.98 -9.24
C THR A 190 14.26 18.38 -7.79
N GLY A 191 12.99 18.36 -7.37
CA GLY A 191 12.60 18.73 -6.00
C GLY A 191 13.17 17.79 -4.93
N SER A 192 13.10 16.47 -5.15
CA SER A 192 13.71 15.51 -4.22
C SER A 192 15.24 15.59 -4.23
N GLY A 193 15.88 15.82 -5.38
CA GLY A 193 17.33 15.97 -5.47
C GLY A 193 17.84 17.19 -4.70
N MET A 194 17.20 18.35 -4.88
CA MET A 194 17.47 19.56 -4.11
C MET A 194 17.26 19.37 -2.60
N LEU A 195 16.16 18.70 -2.22
CA LEU A 195 15.89 18.39 -0.81
C LEU A 195 16.93 17.45 -0.21
N VAL A 196 17.31 16.39 -0.93
CA VAL A 196 18.36 15.45 -0.49
C VAL A 196 19.68 16.18 -0.30
N PHE A 197 20.05 17.08 -1.22
CA PHE A 197 21.25 17.89 -1.09
C PHE A 197 21.25 18.75 0.18
N LEU A 198 20.16 19.49 0.46
CA LEU A 198 20.05 20.28 1.68
C LEU A 198 20.03 19.41 2.95
N LEU A 199 19.38 18.24 2.89
CA LEU A 199 19.42 17.27 3.99
C LEU A 199 20.83 16.73 4.24
N THR A 200 21.66 16.58 3.20
CA THR A 200 23.07 16.19 3.34
C THR A 200 23.91 17.32 3.92
N ILE A 201 23.73 18.57 3.48
CA ILE A 201 24.46 19.71 4.06
C ILE A 201 24.12 19.90 5.54
N ARG A 202 22.87 19.66 5.92
CA ARG A 202 22.44 19.69 7.32
C ARG A 202 23.23 18.75 8.24
N LEU A 203 23.86 17.71 7.69
CA LEU A 203 24.72 16.78 8.44
C LEU A 203 26.10 17.36 8.76
N SER A 204 26.46 18.49 8.16
CA SER A 204 27.74 19.14 8.40
C SER A 204 27.82 19.67 9.83
N TYR A 205 29.01 19.52 10.43
CA TYR A 205 29.36 20.12 11.72
C TYR A 205 29.18 21.64 11.72
N THR A 206 29.39 22.30 10.58
CA THR A 206 29.25 23.76 10.45
C THR A 206 27.78 24.21 10.27
N TRP A 207 26.81 23.31 10.38
CA TRP A 207 25.38 23.62 10.40
C TRP A 207 24.95 24.24 11.75
N ASP A 208 25.38 25.47 12.02
CA ASP A 208 25.14 26.15 13.28
C ASP A 208 24.81 27.64 13.08
N MET A 209 23.82 28.13 13.85
CA MET A 209 23.35 29.52 13.75
C MET A 209 24.20 30.52 14.55
N SER A 210 25.20 30.07 15.32
CA SER A 210 26.08 30.97 16.06
C SER A 210 27.31 31.41 15.26
N SER A 211 27.86 30.52 14.44
CA SER A 211 29.10 30.73 13.71
C SER A 211 28.91 30.85 12.19
N HIS A 212 27.89 30.21 11.63
CA HIS A 212 27.65 30.13 10.19
C HIS A 212 26.19 30.50 9.88
N VAL A 213 25.82 31.75 10.15
CA VAL A 213 24.43 32.24 10.04
C VAL A 213 23.81 32.01 8.67
N TYR A 214 24.60 32.21 7.60
CA TYR A 214 24.15 32.15 6.22
C TYR A 214 24.54 30.83 5.56
N LEU A 215 23.65 30.31 4.71
CA LEU A 215 23.84 29.02 4.03
C LEU A 215 25.15 28.95 3.24
N THR A 216 25.50 30.02 2.53
CA THR A 216 26.74 30.08 1.75
C THR A 216 28.01 29.92 2.59
N CYS A 217 28.02 30.41 3.83
CA CYS A 217 29.17 30.23 4.71
C CYS A 217 29.30 28.76 5.15
N THR A 218 28.20 28.07 5.41
CA THR A 218 28.21 26.62 5.68
C THR A 218 28.64 25.81 4.46
N LEU A 219 28.25 26.22 3.24
CA LEU A 219 28.67 25.56 2.00
C LEU A 219 30.19 25.68 1.78
N GLN A 220 30.76 26.85 2.06
CA GLN A 220 32.20 27.11 1.89
C GLN A 220 33.05 26.37 2.90
N ASP A 221 32.62 26.28 4.17
CA ASP A 221 33.32 25.56 5.23
C ASP A 221 32.61 24.24 5.60
N CYS A 222 32.08 23.52 4.60
CA CYS A 222 31.35 22.28 4.83
C CYS A 222 32.29 21.18 5.35
N ARG A 223 32.17 20.84 6.64
CA ARG A 223 32.95 19.77 7.30
C ARG A 223 32.03 18.73 7.90
N MET A 224 32.32 17.45 7.68
CA MET A 224 31.51 16.36 8.24
C MET A 224 31.93 15.98 9.66
N ASN A 225 33.13 16.37 10.12
CA ASN A 225 33.59 16.11 11.49
C ASN A 225 34.59 17.16 11.98
N GLU A 226 34.69 17.33 13.31
CA GLU A 226 35.64 18.24 13.96
C GLU A 226 37.07 17.68 13.98
N LYS A 227 37.20 16.34 14.13
CA LYS A 227 38.47 15.59 14.05
C LYS A 227 38.27 14.36 13.17
N MET A 228 39.20 14.10 12.25
CA MET A 228 39.08 13.03 11.25
C MET A 228 39.13 11.60 11.83
N GLU A 229 39.43 11.44 13.13
CA GLU A 229 39.65 10.14 13.80
C GLU A 229 38.42 9.57 14.56
N ASP A 230 37.48 10.39 15.03
CA ASP A 230 36.31 9.94 15.83
C ASP A 230 34.99 10.13 15.04
N VAL A 231 34.83 9.40 13.93
CA VAL A 231 33.54 9.36 13.23
C VAL A 231 32.66 8.33 13.93
N ASP A 232 31.62 8.77 14.66
CA ASP A 232 30.55 7.85 15.04
C ASP A 232 29.72 7.49 13.79
N TYR A 233 30.15 6.42 13.12
CA TYR A 233 29.50 5.86 11.95
C TYR A 233 28.01 5.55 12.20
N ILE A 234 27.63 5.25 13.44
CA ILE A 234 26.25 4.95 13.80
C ILE A 234 25.40 6.23 13.67
N SER A 235 25.79 7.32 14.33
CA SER A 235 25.07 8.60 14.21
C SER A 235 24.98 9.12 12.76
N LEU A 236 26.06 9.03 12.00
CA LEU A 236 26.04 9.43 10.58
C LEU A 236 25.03 8.59 9.76
N MET A 237 25.05 7.27 9.93
CA MET A 237 24.09 6.36 9.27
C MET A 237 22.64 6.67 9.65
N MET A 238 22.41 7.09 10.89
CA MET A 238 21.09 7.42 11.40
C MET A 238 20.54 8.71 10.82
N GLN A 239 21.36 9.75 10.74
CA GLN A 239 20.95 11.03 10.16
C GLN A 239 20.77 10.93 8.63
N MET A 240 21.46 9.98 7.97
CA MET A 240 21.24 9.64 6.56
C MET A 240 19.89 8.96 6.27
N PHE A 241 19.12 8.57 7.29
CA PHE A 241 17.83 7.91 7.09
C PHE A 241 16.84 8.76 6.30
N ALA A 242 16.70 10.04 6.63
CA ALA A 242 15.77 10.95 5.95
C ALA A 242 16.11 11.14 4.45
N PRO A 243 17.36 11.50 4.06
CA PRO A 243 17.69 11.63 2.64
C PRO A 243 17.56 10.31 1.89
N LEU A 244 17.96 9.17 2.49
CA LEU A 244 17.78 7.85 1.88
C LEU A 244 16.30 7.48 1.70
N ALA A 245 15.43 7.84 2.65
CA ALA A 245 14.00 7.59 2.55
C ALA A 245 13.34 8.41 1.43
N VAL A 246 13.71 9.69 1.27
CA VAL A 246 13.23 10.54 0.17
C VAL A 246 13.72 10.01 -1.17
N LEU A 247 15.01 9.65 -1.26
CA LEU A 247 15.61 9.11 -2.47
C LEU A 247 14.97 7.78 -2.89
N TYR A 248 14.88 6.83 -1.96
CA TYR A 248 14.25 5.53 -2.19
C TYR A 248 12.77 5.67 -2.55
N GLY A 249 12.02 6.54 -1.86
CA GLY A 249 10.62 6.78 -2.16
C GLY A 249 10.41 7.35 -3.55
N THR A 250 11.26 8.31 -3.96
CA THR A 250 11.21 8.88 -5.32
C THR A 250 11.52 7.80 -6.36
N TYR A 251 12.55 6.99 -6.14
CA TYR A 251 12.90 5.87 -7.01
C TYR A 251 11.75 4.85 -7.14
N ASP A 252 11.14 4.42 -6.02
CA ASP A 252 10.03 3.45 -6.02
C ASP A 252 8.83 3.97 -6.83
N ILE A 253 8.49 5.26 -6.69
CA ILE A 253 7.40 5.88 -7.46
C ILE A 253 7.71 5.94 -8.95
N VAL A 254 8.93 6.32 -9.34
CA VAL A 254 9.35 6.32 -10.75
C VAL A 254 9.31 4.90 -11.30
N GLN A 255 9.83 3.92 -10.56
CA GLN A 255 9.78 2.52 -10.97
C GLN A 255 8.33 2.04 -11.14
N LEU A 256 7.44 2.33 -10.19
CA LEU A 256 6.01 1.99 -10.24
C LEU A 256 5.31 2.59 -11.48
N LEU A 257 5.71 3.80 -11.87
CA LEU A 257 5.14 4.56 -12.98
C LEU A 257 5.56 4.03 -14.35
N TYR A 258 6.78 3.52 -14.47
CA TYR A 258 7.34 2.97 -15.72
C TYR A 258 7.30 1.45 -15.81
N ARG A 259 6.96 0.74 -14.74
CA ARG A 259 6.77 -0.71 -14.78
C ARG A 259 5.56 -1.05 -15.63
N GLU A 260 5.80 -1.66 -16.79
CA GLU A 260 4.77 -2.31 -17.57
C GLU A 260 4.14 -3.43 -16.72
N GLN A 261 2.82 -3.35 -16.52
CA GLN A 261 2.08 -4.50 -16.03
C GLN A 261 1.82 -5.39 -17.23
N PRO A 262 2.05 -6.71 -17.15
CA PRO A 262 1.52 -7.62 -18.17
C PRO A 262 0.01 -7.37 -18.25
N VAL A 263 -0.46 -7.13 -19.46
CA VAL A 263 -1.89 -7.01 -19.75
C VAL A 263 -2.46 -8.41 -19.56
N ASP A 264 -3.02 -8.69 -18.39
CA ASP A 264 -3.89 -9.85 -18.20
C ASP A 264 -5.06 -9.70 -19.17
N GLY A 265 -5.08 -10.51 -20.24
CA GLY A 265 -6.14 -10.48 -21.25
C GLY A 265 -5.71 -10.51 -22.72
N LYS A 266 -4.50 -10.96 -23.06
CA LYS A 266 -4.25 -11.49 -24.42
C LYS A 266 -3.85 -12.95 -24.31
N ALA A 267 -4.81 -13.82 -24.62
CA ALA A 267 -4.50 -15.14 -25.14
C ALA A 267 -3.45 -14.97 -26.25
N ASN A 268 -2.38 -15.76 -26.18
CA ASN A 268 -1.34 -15.80 -27.20
C ASN A 268 -1.95 -16.34 -28.50
N GLY A 269 -2.55 -15.46 -29.30
CA GLY A 269 -2.63 -15.63 -30.74
C GLY A 269 -1.40 -14.96 -31.35
N PRO A 270 -0.76 -15.54 -32.38
CA PRO A 270 0.45 -14.98 -32.96
C PRO A 270 0.16 -13.58 -33.52
N THR A 271 0.93 -12.61 -33.03
CA THR A 271 0.96 -11.23 -33.49
C THR A 271 1.44 -11.19 -34.94
N ALA A 272 0.52 -11.06 -35.88
CA ALA A 272 0.81 -10.50 -37.21
C ALA A 272 0.53 -8.99 -37.15
N GLU A 273 1.54 -8.20 -37.51
CA GLU A 273 1.46 -6.75 -37.69
C GLU A 273 0.33 -6.38 -38.63
N ARG A 274 -0.51 -5.43 -38.20
CA ARG A 274 -1.57 -4.84 -39.02
C ARG A 274 -1.08 -3.49 -39.52
N ASN A 275 -0.53 -3.47 -40.73
CA ASN A 275 -0.43 -2.27 -41.56
C ASN A 275 -1.55 -2.27 -42.61
N PRO A 276 -1.90 -1.09 -43.16
CA PRO A 276 -3.23 -0.80 -43.68
C PRO A 276 -3.49 -1.44 -45.06
N VAL A 277 -4.79 -1.57 -45.32
CA VAL A 277 -5.44 -2.15 -46.49
C VAL A 277 -4.88 -1.62 -47.81
N ASP A 278 -4.49 -2.54 -48.71
CA ASP A 278 -4.50 -2.31 -50.15
C ASP A 278 -4.96 -3.57 -50.89
N PHE A 279 -5.63 -3.37 -52.02
CA PHE A 279 -6.40 -4.34 -52.79
C PHE A 279 -5.54 -5.15 -53.80
N ASP A 280 -6.07 -6.31 -54.18
CA ASP A 280 -5.83 -7.16 -55.37
C ASP A 280 -4.89 -8.40 -55.35
N SER A 281 -5.57 -9.54 -55.55
CA SER A 281 -5.28 -10.69 -56.44
C SER A 281 -4.35 -11.87 -56.06
N GLN A 282 -4.95 -13.07 -56.23
CA GLN A 282 -4.43 -14.40 -56.62
C GLN A 282 -3.78 -15.40 -55.61
N GLN A 283 -4.61 -16.37 -55.19
CA GLN A 283 -4.58 -17.82 -55.52
C GLN A 283 -3.49 -18.81 -55.00
N HIS A 284 -3.98 -20.00 -54.57
CA HIS A 284 -3.35 -21.31 -54.25
C HIS A 284 -2.61 -21.45 -52.89
N SER A 285 -3.19 -22.11 -51.87
CA SER A 285 -3.40 -23.55 -51.58
C SER A 285 -2.14 -24.31 -51.09
N VAL A 286 -2.28 -25.00 -49.93
CA VAL A 286 -1.80 -26.38 -49.58
C VAL A 286 -1.12 -26.50 -48.17
N ILE A 287 -1.71 -27.39 -47.35
CA ILE A 287 -1.21 -28.15 -46.16
C ILE A 287 -0.97 -27.37 -44.84
N GLY A 288 -1.63 -27.64 -43.70
CA GLY A 288 -2.63 -28.65 -43.37
C GLY A 288 -2.09 -30.00 -42.90
N GLU A 289 -1.12 -30.09 -41.96
CA GLU A 289 -0.85 -31.35 -41.22
C GLU A 289 0.13 -31.25 -40.02
N VAL A 290 -0.06 -30.38 -39.01
CA VAL A 290 0.78 -30.46 -37.77
C VAL A 290 0.02 -30.19 -36.45
N GLU A 291 -1.18 -29.63 -36.44
CA GLU A 291 -1.79 -29.13 -35.18
C GLU A 291 -2.63 -30.11 -34.35
N ILE A 292 -2.91 -31.34 -34.83
CA ILE A 292 -3.81 -32.26 -34.11
C ILE A 292 -3.08 -33.11 -33.04
N GLN A 293 -1.77 -33.34 -33.16
CA GLN A 293 -1.02 -34.12 -32.15
C GLN A 293 -0.65 -33.32 -30.90
N THR A 294 -0.56 -31.99 -30.99
CA THR A 294 -0.15 -31.14 -29.86
C THR A 294 -1.31 -30.82 -28.93
N LEU A 295 -2.53 -30.72 -29.46
CA LEU A 295 -3.74 -30.49 -28.66
C LEU A 295 -4.13 -31.72 -27.84
N GLY A 296 -4.10 -32.91 -28.43
CA GLY A 296 -4.40 -34.16 -27.73
C GLY A 296 -3.43 -34.45 -26.58
N ARG A 297 -2.16 -34.06 -26.70
CA ARG A 297 -1.16 -34.27 -25.64
C ARG A 297 -1.31 -33.31 -24.45
N LEU A 298 -1.84 -32.11 -24.69
CA LEU A 298 -2.15 -31.14 -23.64
C LEU A 298 -3.45 -31.52 -22.90
N GLU A 299 -4.45 -32.01 -23.62
CA GLU A 299 -5.73 -32.46 -23.06
C GLU A 299 -5.54 -33.71 -22.18
N ASP A 300 -4.73 -34.67 -22.63
CA ASP A 300 -4.42 -35.90 -21.91
C ASP A 300 -3.55 -35.66 -20.66
N GLN A 301 -2.65 -34.66 -20.69
CA GLN A 301 -1.89 -34.19 -19.52
C GLN A 301 -2.78 -33.46 -18.50
N THR A 302 -3.70 -32.62 -18.93
CA THR A 302 -4.65 -31.96 -18.02
C THR A 302 -5.67 -32.92 -17.42
N ALA A 303 -6.06 -33.97 -18.15
CA ALA A 303 -6.95 -35.00 -17.63
C ALA A 303 -6.26 -35.86 -16.56
N THR A 304 -5.00 -36.25 -16.78
CA THR A 304 -4.22 -37.05 -15.81
C THR A 304 -3.88 -36.28 -14.53
N ASP A 305 -3.52 -34.99 -14.61
CA ASP A 305 -3.26 -34.17 -13.42
C ASP A 305 -4.52 -33.93 -12.57
N ASN A 306 -5.66 -33.63 -13.22
CA ASN A 306 -6.94 -33.45 -12.52
C ASN A 306 -7.41 -34.74 -11.82
N HIS A 307 -7.18 -35.92 -12.44
CA HIS A 307 -7.57 -37.19 -11.85
C HIS A 307 -6.70 -37.58 -10.64
N ARG A 308 -5.42 -37.17 -10.66
CA ARG A 308 -4.45 -37.37 -9.57
C ARG A 308 -4.77 -36.48 -8.37
N ASP A 309 -5.10 -35.22 -8.62
CA ASP A 309 -5.54 -34.27 -7.58
C ASP A 309 -6.86 -34.73 -6.93
N LEU A 310 -7.81 -35.26 -7.70
CA LEU A 310 -9.07 -35.80 -7.16
C LEU A 310 -8.84 -36.99 -6.22
N GLY A 311 -7.90 -37.88 -6.58
CA GLY A 311 -7.51 -39.02 -5.74
C GLY A 311 -6.83 -38.58 -4.43
N ASP A 312 -5.91 -37.61 -4.52
CA ASP A 312 -5.24 -37.02 -3.36
C ASP A 312 -6.24 -36.37 -2.39
N ILE A 313 -7.23 -35.63 -2.91
CA ILE A 313 -8.26 -34.97 -2.09
C ILE A 313 -9.09 -36.00 -1.32
N GLU A 314 -9.48 -37.11 -1.94
CA GLU A 314 -10.28 -38.13 -1.28
C GLU A 314 -9.47 -38.89 -0.21
N ILE A 315 -8.17 -39.10 -0.44
CA ILE A 315 -7.26 -39.67 0.55
C ILE A 315 -7.13 -38.72 1.76
N GLU A 316 -6.90 -37.43 1.51
CA GLU A 316 -6.76 -36.42 2.56
C GLU A 316 -8.09 -36.20 3.33
N SER A 317 -9.23 -36.23 2.66
CA SER A 317 -10.56 -36.10 3.30
C SER A 317 -10.82 -37.25 4.27
N ARG A 318 -10.47 -38.48 3.87
CA ARG A 318 -10.57 -39.68 4.70
C ARG A 318 -9.61 -39.61 5.89
N ALA A 319 -8.38 -39.14 5.67
CA ALA A 319 -7.41 -38.92 6.75
C ALA A 319 -7.96 -37.95 7.81
N ILE A 320 -8.49 -36.79 7.39
CA ILE A 320 -9.10 -35.79 8.30
C ILE A 320 -10.25 -36.39 9.10
N ARG A 321 -11.21 -37.04 8.43
CA ARG A 321 -12.35 -37.67 9.12
C ARG A 321 -11.89 -38.66 10.19
N SER A 322 -10.90 -39.48 9.85
CA SER A 322 -10.38 -40.48 10.76
C SER A 322 -9.64 -39.88 11.95
N ILE A 323 -8.85 -38.81 11.75
CA ILE A 323 -8.21 -38.06 12.83
C ILE A 323 -9.27 -37.47 13.77
N LEU A 324 -10.34 -36.87 13.23
CA LEU A 324 -11.41 -36.29 14.04
C LEU A 324 -12.18 -37.35 14.84
N GLN A 325 -12.35 -38.55 14.29
CA GLN A 325 -12.95 -39.67 15.02
C GLN A 325 -12.05 -40.15 16.18
N LEU A 326 -10.75 -40.33 15.94
CA LEU A 326 -9.76 -40.69 16.98
C LEU A 326 -9.80 -39.69 18.15
N ILE A 327 -9.79 -38.40 17.83
CA ILE A 327 -9.87 -37.32 18.84
C ILE A 327 -11.21 -37.34 19.60
N SER A 328 -12.32 -37.66 18.93
CA SER A 328 -13.63 -37.71 19.56
C SER A 328 -13.83 -38.93 20.48
N VAL A 329 -13.10 -40.03 20.24
CA VAL A 329 -13.20 -41.29 20.99
C VAL A 329 -12.20 -41.33 22.15
N GLY A 330 -11.06 -40.62 22.05
CA GLY A 330 -9.96 -40.63 23.03
C GLY A 330 -10.23 -40.03 24.42
N GLY A 331 -11.48 -39.75 24.78
CA GLY A 331 -11.85 -39.19 26.09
C GLY A 331 -11.65 -40.14 27.29
N ILE A 332 -11.35 -41.42 27.06
CA ILE A 332 -11.16 -42.43 28.12
C ILE A 332 -9.92 -43.27 27.76
N GLN A 333 -8.77 -42.88 28.32
CA GLN A 333 -7.52 -43.64 28.39
C GLN A 333 -6.90 -44.02 27.02
N ALA A 334 -6.20 -43.06 26.41
CA ALA A 334 -5.41 -43.30 25.19
C ALA A 334 -4.34 -44.39 25.43
N SER A 335 -4.48 -45.53 24.76
CA SER A 335 -3.41 -46.53 24.67
C SER A 335 -2.28 -45.96 23.82
N THR A 336 -1.03 -46.39 24.06
CA THR A 336 0.15 -46.03 23.25
C THR A 336 -0.05 -46.27 21.76
N ASP A 337 -0.88 -47.25 21.38
CA ASP A 337 -1.18 -47.60 20.00
C ASP A 337 -2.08 -46.55 19.32
N SER A 338 -3.02 -45.95 20.07
CA SER A 338 -3.92 -44.91 19.55
C SER A 338 -3.18 -43.59 19.27
N GLU A 339 -2.21 -43.24 20.11
CA GLU A 339 -1.35 -42.06 19.91
C GLU A 339 -0.45 -42.25 18.68
N ASN A 340 0.16 -43.43 18.53
CA ASN A 340 0.98 -43.75 17.37
C ASN A 340 0.17 -43.70 16.06
N ASP A 341 -1.07 -44.23 16.05
CA ASP A 341 -1.95 -44.18 14.88
C ASP A 341 -2.37 -42.72 14.54
N TYR A 342 -2.69 -41.90 15.54
CA TYR A 342 -2.96 -40.47 15.35
C TYR A 342 -1.74 -39.74 14.74
N GLN A 343 -0.54 -39.92 15.30
CA GLN A 343 0.68 -39.28 14.79
C GLN A 343 1.02 -39.76 13.37
N GLN A 344 0.82 -41.04 13.08
CA GLN A 344 1.03 -41.59 11.74
C GLN A 344 0.05 -40.97 10.72
N ARG A 345 -1.22 -40.83 11.06
CA ARG A 345 -2.22 -40.22 10.15
C ARG A 345 -1.99 -38.72 9.98
N ARG A 346 -1.63 -38.01 11.05
CA ARG A 346 -1.29 -36.58 11.01
C ARG A 346 -0.05 -36.32 10.17
N SER A 347 1.00 -37.14 10.29
CA SER A 347 2.22 -37.00 9.48
C SER A 347 1.99 -37.29 8.00
N ARG A 348 1.07 -38.22 7.66
CA ARG A 348 0.63 -38.43 6.26
C ARG A 348 -0.11 -37.21 5.71
N LEU A 349 -1.01 -36.61 6.50
CA LEU A 349 -1.77 -35.43 6.07
C LEU A 349 -0.87 -34.20 5.85
N PHE A 350 0.16 -34.01 6.67
CA PHE A 350 1.07 -32.85 6.61
C PHE A 350 2.45 -33.18 6.03
N LYS A 351 2.53 -34.20 5.18
CA LYS A 351 3.78 -34.63 4.56
C LYS A 351 4.35 -33.50 3.69
N PRO A 352 5.61 -33.06 3.90
CA PRO A 352 6.20 -32.02 3.08
C PRO A 352 6.31 -32.49 1.62
N ARG A 353 5.74 -31.72 0.69
CA ARG A 353 5.81 -31.96 -0.76
C ARG A 353 6.97 -31.15 -1.36
N GLY A 354 7.87 -31.81 -2.10
CA GLY A 354 8.86 -31.16 -2.96
C GLY A 354 10.33 -31.22 -2.51
N ALA A 355 11.23 -30.98 -3.47
CA ALA A 355 12.69 -30.95 -3.29
C ALA A 355 13.18 -29.67 -2.56
N LYS A 356 14.48 -29.60 -2.25
CA LYS A 356 15.12 -28.39 -1.67
C LYS A 356 14.84 -27.17 -2.57
N ILE A 357 14.09 -26.19 -2.07
CA ILE A 357 13.83 -24.92 -2.79
C ILE A 357 15.15 -24.17 -2.95
N LYS A 358 15.45 -23.80 -4.21
CA LYS A 358 16.57 -22.90 -4.52
C LYS A 358 16.25 -21.48 -4.02
N PHE A 359 17.25 -20.76 -3.52
CA PHE A 359 17.08 -19.39 -3.00
C PHE A 359 16.34 -18.44 -3.95
N LYS A 360 16.63 -18.52 -5.26
CA LYS A 360 15.95 -17.71 -6.30
C LYS A 360 14.44 -17.95 -6.35
N GLU A 361 14.00 -19.19 -6.14
CA GLU A 361 12.59 -19.57 -6.14
C GLU A 361 11.90 -19.11 -4.85
N LEU A 362 12.58 -19.22 -3.70
CA LEU A 362 12.11 -18.66 -2.42
C LEU A 362 11.87 -17.15 -2.53
N MET A 363 12.82 -16.40 -3.12
CA MET A 363 12.68 -14.97 -3.33
C MET A 363 11.57 -14.61 -4.32
N ARG A 364 11.25 -15.51 -5.27
CA ARG A 364 10.11 -15.33 -6.20
C ARG A 364 8.77 -15.46 -5.46
N GLU A 365 8.68 -16.37 -4.50
CA GLU A 365 7.46 -16.65 -3.74
C GLU A 365 7.17 -15.59 -2.66
N ILE A 366 8.22 -15.01 -2.08
CA ILE A 366 8.14 -13.95 -1.06
C ILE A 366 7.84 -12.56 -1.69
N ARG A 367 7.76 -12.48 -3.02
CA ARG A 367 7.50 -11.22 -3.74
C ARG A 367 6.18 -10.59 -3.30
N GLU A 368 6.16 -9.26 -3.21
CA GLU A 368 5.01 -8.48 -2.72
C GLU A 368 3.69 -8.82 -3.43
N SER A 369 3.73 -9.10 -4.75
CA SER A 369 2.56 -9.45 -5.55
C SER A 369 1.92 -10.79 -5.18
N LYS A 370 2.68 -11.74 -4.61
CA LYS A 370 2.21 -13.06 -4.20
C LYS A 370 1.90 -13.16 -2.70
N ARG A 371 2.23 -12.11 -1.94
CA ARG A 371 2.20 -12.16 -0.47
C ARG A 371 0.80 -12.40 0.08
N GLU A 372 -0.20 -11.67 -0.39
CA GLU A 372 -1.58 -11.79 0.12
C GLU A 372 -2.19 -13.20 -0.10
N PRO A 373 -2.19 -13.77 -1.32
CA PRO A 373 -2.73 -15.12 -1.52
C PRO A 373 -1.95 -16.16 -0.70
N LEU A 374 -0.63 -16.02 -0.58
CA LEU A 374 0.21 -16.90 0.25
C LEU A 374 -0.21 -16.85 1.73
N LEU A 375 -0.35 -15.65 2.32
CA LEU A 375 -0.73 -15.48 3.72
C LEU A 375 -2.15 -15.98 4.01
N ASN A 376 -3.09 -15.73 3.10
CA ASN A 376 -4.47 -16.20 3.25
C ASN A 376 -4.53 -17.73 3.16
N LYS A 377 -3.76 -18.35 2.26
CA LYS A 377 -3.65 -19.81 2.19
C LYS A 377 -2.96 -20.39 3.43
N TRP A 378 -1.91 -19.74 3.93
CA TRP A 378 -1.25 -20.13 5.18
C TRP A 378 -2.18 -20.05 6.39
N LEU A 379 -3.03 -19.03 6.48
CA LEU A 379 -4.02 -18.93 7.57
C LEU A 379 -5.03 -20.09 7.52
N ARG A 380 -5.52 -20.45 6.33
CA ARG A 380 -6.40 -21.62 6.12
C ARG A 380 -5.71 -22.91 6.57
N PHE A 381 -4.44 -23.08 6.17
CA PHE A 381 -3.62 -24.21 6.57
C PHE A 381 -3.42 -24.30 8.09
N LYS A 382 -3.10 -23.18 8.76
CA LYS A 382 -2.98 -23.15 10.23
C LYS A 382 -4.30 -23.47 10.92
N ALA A 383 -5.42 -22.98 10.40
CA ALA A 383 -6.74 -23.32 10.92
C ALA A 383 -7.00 -24.83 10.83
N LEU A 384 -6.68 -25.47 9.70
CA LEU A 384 -6.79 -26.92 9.55
C LEU A 384 -5.92 -27.67 10.57
N SER A 385 -4.64 -27.30 10.67
CA SER A 385 -3.68 -27.94 11.59
C SER A 385 -4.11 -27.85 13.07
N ILE A 386 -4.77 -26.77 13.46
CA ILE A 386 -5.33 -26.60 14.81
C ILE A 386 -6.58 -27.47 14.97
N LEU A 387 -7.49 -27.47 14.01
CA LEU A 387 -8.73 -28.26 14.08
C LEU A 387 -8.49 -29.77 14.10
N THR A 388 -7.46 -30.25 13.41
CA THR A 388 -7.06 -31.67 13.39
C THR A 388 -6.07 -32.02 14.51
N SER A 389 -5.90 -31.16 15.52
CA SER A 389 -5.03 -31.43 16.66
C SER A 389 -5.76 -32.01 17.86
N ASP A 390 -5.10 -32.97 18.51
CA ASP A 390 -5.54 -33.57 19.78
C ASP A 390 -5.28 -32.66 21.00
N ILE A 391 -5.41 -31.35 20.80
CA ILE A 391 -5.17 -30.39 21.88
C ILE A 391 -6.45 -30.30 22.72
N THR A 392 -6.38 -30.87 23.92
CA THR A 392 -7.44 -30.79 24.94
C THR A 392 -7.35 -29.51 25.79
N SER A 393 -6.17 -28.91 25.89
CA SER A 393 -5.95 -27.70 26.70
C SER A 393 -6.43 -26.42 26.00
N THR A 394 -7.46 -25.79 26.58
CA THR A 394 -7.98 -24.49 26.13
C THR A 394 -6.92 -23.37 26.11
N ARG A 395 -5.94 -23.41 27.03
CA ARG A 395 -4.81 -22.46 27.04
C ARG A 395 -3.89 -22.65 25.83
N LYS A 396 -3.57 -23.91 25.47
CA LYS A 396 -2.73 -24.21 24.30
C LYS A 396 -3.42 -23.80 23.00
N VAL A 397 -4.72 -24.09 22.86
CA VAL A 397 -5.51 -23.63 21.71
C VAL A 397 -5.49 -22.11 21.62
N ARG A 398 -5.79 -21.40 22.71
CA ARG A 398 -5.77 -19.93 22.75
C ARG A 398 -4.43 -19.38 22.27
N LEU A 399 -3.32 -19.95 22.74
CA LEU A 399 -1.98 -19.53 22.37
C LEU A 399 -1.75 -19.71 20.86
N LEU A 400 -2.08 -20.88 20.29
CA LEU A 400 -1.91 -21.15 18.87
C LEU A 400 -2.77 -20.24 17.98
N VAL A 401 -4.05 -20.03 18.35
CA VAL A 401 -4.95 -19.11 17.65
C VAL A 401 -4.40 -17.69 17.69
N THR A 402 -3.91 -17.26 18.86
CA THR A 402 -3.35 -15.90 19.05
C THR A 402 -2.07 -15.72 18.24
N LEU A 403 -1.16 -16.69 18.25
CA LEU A 403 0.09 -16.62 17.47
C LEU A 403 -0.16 -16.64 15.96
N ALA A 404 -1.09 -17.48 15.50
CA ALA A 404 -1.49 -17.53 14.09
C ALA A 404 -2.14 -16.23 13.64
N ALA A 405 -3.06 -15.68 14.47
CA ALA A 405 -3.66 -14.38 14.24
C ALA A 405 -2.59 -13.29 14.20
N GLU A 406 -1.73 -13.20 15.21
CA GLU A 406 -0.68 -12.17 15.31
C GLU A 406 0.27 -12.19 14.11
N THR A 407 0.73 -13.37 13.68
CA THR A 407 1.62 -13.49 12.52
C THR A 407 0.92 -13.03 11.25
N TRP A 408 -0.33 -13.46 11.03
CA TRP A 408 -1.11 -13.02 9.88
C TRP A 408 -1.37 -11.51 9.94
N THR A 409 -1.79 -10.97 11.08
CA THR A 409 -2.11 -9.54 11.24
C THR A 409 -0.88 -8.66 11.08
N PHE A 410 0.28 -9.07 11.61
CA PHE A 410 1.55 -8.37 11.41
C PHE A 410 1.87 -8.20 9.93
N HIS A 411 1.82 -9.30 9.16
CA HIS A 411 2.16 -9.27 7.74
C HIS A 411 1.12 -8.53 6.89
N GLN A 412 -0.16 -8.67 7.21
CA GLN A 412 -1.24 -7.96 6.51
C GLN A 412 -1.18 -6.45 6.78
N CYS A 413 -0.98 -6.03 8.04
CA CYS A 413 -0.84 -4.62 8.39
C CYS A 413 0.37 -3.97 7.73
N ARG A 414 1.53 -4.65 7.65
CA ARG A 414 2.72 -4.10 6.96
C ARG A 414 2.53 -3.89 5.45
N GLY A 415 1.61 -4.64 4.86
CA GLY A 415 1.26 -4.58 3.45
C GLY A 415 0.08 -3.68 3.12
N SER A 416 -0.53 -3.07 4.13
CA SER A 416 -1.85 -2.46 4.02
C SER A 416 -1.78 -1.01 3.54
N PHE A 417 -2.92 -0.51 3.07
CA PHE A 417 -3.05 0.91 2.78
C PHE A 417 -2.85 1.77 4.05
N VAL A 418 -3.30 1.27 5.21
CA VAL A 418 -3.15 2.00 6.48
C VAL A 418 -1.68 2.17 6.90
N TRP A 419 -0.80 1.22 6.60
CA TRP A 419 0.65 1.41 6.81
C TRP A 419 1.17 2.66 6.10
N ARG A 420 0.71 2.91 4.88
CA ARG A 420 1.08 4.11 4.10
C ARG A 420 0.57 5.39 4.76
N LEU A 421 -0.64 5.36 5.34
CA LEU A 421 -1.18 6.49 6.12
C LEU A 421 -0.31 6.79 7.34
N PHE A 422 0.17 5.77 8.05
CA PHE A 422 1.05 5.97 9.20
C PHE A 422 2.43 6.51 8.80
N TRP A 423 2.98 6.09 7.66
CA TRP A 423 4.20 6.69 7.12
C TRP A 423 4.00 8.17 6.76
N LEU A 424 2.89 8.50 6.10
CA LEU A 424 2.51 9.88 5.80
C LEU A 424 2.33 10.72 7.08
N TRP A 425 1.72 10.14 8.11
CA TRP A 425 1.58 10.76 9.44
C TRP A 425 2.93 11.07 10.08
N SER A 426 3.88 10.13 10.03
CA SER A 426 5.23 10.34 10.55
C SER A 426 5.90 11.56 9.91
N GLY A 427 5.83 11.69 8.58
CA GLY A 427 6.32 12.85 7.85
C GLY A 427 5.64 14.16 8.23
N ASN A 428 4.32 14.12 8.49
CA ASN A 428 3.57 15.26 9.00
C ASN A 428 4.05 15.70 10.39
N VAL A 429 4.18 14.75 11.32
CA VAL A 429 4.68 15.04 12.67
C VAL A 429 6.08 15.64 12.60
N TYR A 430 6.99 15.05 11.82
CA TYR A 430 8.34 15.58 11.62
C TYR A 430 8.32 17.02 11.10
N GLY A 431 7.58 17.29 10.01
CA GLY A 431 7.50 18.63 9.42
C GLY A 431 6.90 19.67 10.37
N ILE A 432 5.78 19.33 11.02
CA ILE A 432 5.12 20.18 12.02
C ILE A 432 6.08 20.53 13.15
N VAL A 433 6.65 19.52 13.81
CA VAL A 433 7.54 19.71 14.96
C VAL A 433 8.76 20.53 14.55
N THR A 434 9.39 20.22 13.42
CA THR A 434 10.58 20.96 12.95
C THR A 434 10.27 22.45 12.70
N ILE A 435 9.11 22.76 12.12
CA ILE A 435 8.67 24.15 11.91
C ILE A 435 8.49 24.86 13.26
N PHE A 436 7.73 24.28 14.19
CA PHE A 436 7.47 24.91 15.50
C PHE A 436 8.74 25.08 16.32
N VAL A 437 9.64 24.08 16.32
CA VAL A 437 10.94 24.14 17.01
C VAL A 437 11.81 25.24 16.42
N SER A 438 11.92 25.28 15.09
CA SER A 438 12.73 26.31 14.42
C SER A 438 12.22 27.69 14.78
N ARG A 439 10.89 27.90 14.79
CA ARG A 439 10.29 29.18 15.19
C ARG A 439 10.48 29.58 16.65
N ALA A 440 10.64 28.62 17.55
CA ALA A 440 10.91 28.90 18.95
C ALA A 440 12.35 29.41 19.18
N VAL A 441 13.28 29.11 18.26
CA VAL A 441 14.70 29.50 18.36
C VAL A 441 14.99 30.61 17.36
N THR A 442 14.87 31.86 17.82
CA THR A 442 15.09 33.07 17.00
C THR A 442 16.38 33.82 17.34
N THR A 443 17.34 33.15 17.97
CA THR A 443 18.54 33.77 18.53
C THR A 443 19.30 34.59 17.46
N GLY A 444 19.50 35.88 17.71
CA GLY A 444 20.28 36.77 16.85
C GLY A 444 19.59 37.27 15.58
N MET A 445 18.27 37.06 15.44
CA MET A 445 17.49 37.60 14.32
C MET A 445 16.71 38.86 14.69
N SER A 446 16.61 39.82 13.77
CA SER A 446 15.79 41.02 13.89
C SER A 446 14.68 41.11 12.87
N GLY A 447 13.73 42.02 13.14
CA GLY A 447 12.54 42.23 12.33
C GLY A 447 11.35 41.45 12.86
N ASN A 448 10.21 41.58 12.18
CA ASN A 448 8.99 40.89 12.54
C ASN A 448 8.86 39.56 11.77
N PRO A 449 9.02 38.39 12.41
CA PRO A 449 8.90 37.08 11.74
C PRO A 449 7.47 36.77 11.27
N ASN A 450 6.49 37.58 11.65
CA ASN A 450 5.08 37.44 11.26
C ASN A 450 4.65 38.44 10.19
N ASN A 451 5.57 39.22 9.61
CA ASN A 451 5.23 40.10 8.51
C ASN A 451 4.76 39.28 7.31
N MET A 452 3.64 39.66 6.68
CA MET A 452 3.06 38.95 5.53
C MET A 452 3.39 39.71 4.23
N GLY A 453 4.23 39.10 3.39
CA GLY A 453 4.53 39.58 2.05
C GLY A 453 3.77 38.85 0.94
N PHE A 454 3.98 39.27 -0.30
CA PHE A 454 3.33 38.66 -1.48
C PHE A 454 3.66 37.17 -1.61
N GLY A 455 4.89 36.76 -1.29
CA GLY A 455 5.35 35.37 -1.36
C GLY A 455 4.55 34.42 -0.46
N GLN A 456 3.89 34.95 0.57
CA GLN A 456 3.06 34.19 1.51
C GLN A 456 1.59 34.11 1.12
N ILE A 457 1.06 35.11 0.40
CA ILE A 457 -0.36 35.17 0.01
C ILE A 457 -0.64 34.19 -1.13
N VAL A 458 0.27 34.13 -2.11
CA VAL A 458 0.15 33.24 -3.28
C VAL A 458 -0.10 31.77 -2.88
N PRO A 459 0.72 31.11 -2.05
CA PRO A 459 0.50 29.71 -1.71
C PRO A 459 -0.79 29.47 -0.90
N LEU A 460 -1.26 30.46 -0.13
CA LEU A 460 -2.56 30.39 0.53
C LEU A 460 -3.72 30.44 -0.47
N ALA A 461 -3.66 31.32 -1.46
CA ALA A 461 -4.67 31.39 -2.52
C ALA A 461 -4.73 30.11 -3.35
N LEU A 462 -3.59 29.47 -3.60
CA LEU A 462 -3.51 28.20 -4.34
C LEU A 462 -4.25 27.05 -3.65
N LEU A 463 -4.54 27.13 -2.34
CA LEU A 463 -5.34 26.12 -1.62
C LEU A 463 -6.75 25.93 -2.19
N ALA A 464 -7.27 26.91 -2.95
CA ALA A 464 -8.56 26.78 -3.61
C ALA A 464 -8.53 25.80 -4.80
N LEU A 465 -7.37 25.63 -5.46
CA LEU A 465 -7.28 24.87 -6.71
C LEU A 465 -7.74 23.40 -6.58
N PRO A 466 -7.32 22.62 -5.56
CA PRO A 466 -7.76 21.24 -5.45
C PRO A 466 -9.26 21.12 -5.24
N ILE A 467 -9.87 22.08 -4.54
CA ILE A 467 -11.32 22.12 -4.30
C ILE A 467 -12.05 22.32 -5.63
N LEU A 468 -11.62 23.29 -6.44
CA LEU A 468 -12.19 23.55 -7.76
C LEU A 468 -12.07 22.33 -8.68
N VAL A 469 -10.91 21.66 -8.71
CA VAL A 469 -10.70 20.44 -9.50
C VAL A 469 -11.59 19.28 -9.04
N ALA A 470 -11.84 19.15 -7.74
CA ALA A 470 -12.76 18.13 -7.23
C ALA A 470 -14.21 18.41 -7.62
N MET A 471 -14.63 19.67 -7.57
CA MET A 471 -15.97 20.09 -8.00
C MET A 471 -16.17 19.83 -9.50
N GLU A 472 -15.19 20.18 -10.33
CA GLU A 472 -15.19 19.93 -11.77
C GLU A 472 -15.23 18.43 -12.08
N SER A 473 -14.33 17.65 -11.46
CA SER A 473 -14.28 16.19 -11.64
C SER A 473 -15.59 15.49 -11.23
N HIS A 474 -16.27 16.01 -10.20
CA HIS A 474 -17.57 15.51 -9.79
C HIS A 474 -18.66 15.87 -10.81
N ALA A 475 -18.67 17.10 -11.33
CA ALA A 475 -19.60 17.54 -12.37
C ALA A 475 -19.43 16.74 -13.67
N ASP A 476 -18.19 16.59 -14.15
CA ASP A 476 -17.82 15.81 -15.35
C ASP A 476 -18.25 14.36 -15.24
N TYR A 477 -18.01 13.74 -14.07
CA TYR A 477 -18.37 12.35 -13.86
C TYR A 477 -19.89 12.16 -13.87
N LYS A 478 -20.64 13.09 -13.25
CA LYS A 478 -22.10 13.09 -13.27
C LYS A 478 -22.64 13.27 -14.70
N GLN A 479 -22.02 14.14 -15.50
CA GLN A 479 -22.38 14.30 -16.91
C GLN A 479 -22.15 13.02 -17.71
N LYS A 480 -21.01 12.34 -17.52
CA LYS A 480 -20.73 11.04 -18.17
C LYS A 480 -21.72 9.96 -17.80
N LEU A 481 -22.12 9.89 -16.52
CA LEU A 481 -23.15 8.96 -16.09
C LEU A 481 -24.49 9.22 -16.78
N ASN A 482 -24.90 10.49 -16.86
CA ASN A 482 -26.14 10.86 -17.55
C ASN A 482 -26.09 10.47 -19.05
N LEU A 483 -24.92 10.54 -19.69
CA LEU A 483 -24.75 10.12 -21.09
C LEU A 483 -24.84 8.60 -21.24
N ILE A 484 -24.25 7.83 -20.33
CA ILE A 484 -24.34 6.36 -20.33
C ILE A 484 -25.78 5.92 -20.06
N GLU A 485 -26.47 6.56 -19.11
CA GLU A 485 -27.88 6.28 -18.81
C GLU A 485 -28.76 6.56 -20.03
N LYS A 486 -28.52 7.67 -20.74
CA LYS A 486 -29.21 7.95 -22.01
C LYS A 486 -28.92 6.90 -23.06
N ALA A 487 -27.66 6.51 -23.26
CA ALA A 487 -27.29 5.49 -24.24
C ALA A 487 -27.95 4.13 -23.96
N HIS A 488 -28.01 3.69 -22.70
CA HIS A 488 -28.69 2.45 -22.33
C HIS A 488 -30.22 2.52 -22.53
N VAL A 489 -30.83 3.69 -22.27
CA VAL A 489 -32.26 3.89 -22.54
C VAL A 489 -32.52 3.88 -24.05
N ASP A 490 -31.66 4.49 -24.85
CA ASP A 490 -31.76 4.49 -26.31
C ASP A 490 -31.56 3.08 -26.88
N GLU A 491 -30.63 2.29 -26.34
CA GLU A 491 -30.38 0.90 -26.72
C GLU A 491 -31.55 -0.03 -26.32
N ALA A 492 -32.10 0.12 -25.12
CA ALA A 492 -33.29 -0.62 -24.68
C ALA A 492 -34.55 -0.24 -25.47
N ASN A 493 -34.69 1.03 -25.86
CA ASN A 493 -35.78 1.48 -26.73
C ASN A 493 -35.60 0.95 -28.17
N LEU A 494 -34.35 0.80 -28.63
CA LEU A 494 -34.03 0.21 -29.92
C LEU A 494 -34.33 -1.29 -29.95
N GLU A 495 -33.99 -2.05 -28.89
CA GLU A 495 -34.35 -3.47 -28.72
C GLU A 495 -35.87 -3.68 -28.58
N SER A 496 -36.58 -2.76 -27.92
CA SER A 496 -38.05 -2.79 -27.83
C SER A 496 -38.74 -2.47 -29.18
N SER A 497 -38.11 -1.62 -30.00
CA SER A 497 -38.63 -1.25 -31.34
C SER A 497 -38.29 -2.27 -32.43
N LEU A 498 -37.17 -2.98 -32.29
CA LEU A 498 -36.82 -4.17 -33.09
C LEU A 498 -37.46 -5.40 -32.44
N GLY A 499 -38.78 -5.56 -32.63
CA GLY A 499 -39.50 -6.77 -32.23
C GLY A 499 -38.95 -8.03 -32.90
N ILE A 500 -37.90 -8.63 -32.32
CA ILE A 500 -37.44 -9.96 -32.67
C ILE A 500 -38.36 -10.95 -31.95
N ASN A 501 -39.45 -11.26 -32.64
CA ASN A 501 -40.23 -12.48 -32.42
C ASN A 501 -39.32 -13.68 -32.71
N THR A 502 -38.75 -14.30 -31.69
CA THR A 502 -38.32 -15.71 -31.77
C THR A 502 -39.17 -16.55 -30.84
N ARG A 503 -40.35 -16.89 -31.36
CA ARG A 503 -41.21 -17.95 -30.86
C ARG A 503 -40.74 -19.27 -31.47
N SER A 504 -40.21 -20.18 -30.66
CA SER A 504 -40.10 -21.62 -30.99
C SER A 504 -40.64 -22.40 -29.78
N GLN A 505 -41.94 -22.69 -29.79
CA GLN A 505 -42.52 -23.98 -30.21
C GLN A 505 -42.30 -25.11 -29.20
N SER A 506 -43.39 -25.38 -28.48
CA SER A 506 -43.75 -26.65 -27.86
C SER A 506 -44.03 -27.71 -28.94
N ILE A 507 -43.54 -28.94 -28.72
CA ILE A 507 -44.22 -30.26 -28.88
C ILE A 507 -43.15 -31.38 -29.01
N GLY A 508 -43.28 -32.44 -28.21
CA GLY A 508 -42.71 -33.77 -28.52
C GLY A 508 -42.24 -34.64 -27.33
N GLN A 509 -43.12 -35.50 -26.82
CA GLN A 509 -42.82 -36.80 -26.17
C GLN A 509 -43.24 -37.92 -27.14
N PRO A 510 -42.88 -39.23 -26.98
CA PRO A 510 -41.75 -39.92 -26.32
C PRO A 510 -41.10 -40.97 -27.32
N PRO A 511 -40.26 -41.98 -26.97
CA PRO A 511 -40.57 -43.08 -26.03
C PRO A 511 -39.45 -43.43 -25.03
N GLU A 512 -39.88 -44.16 -23.98
CA GLU A 512 -39.02 -44.83 -23.01
C GLU A 512 -38.06 -45.84 -23.66
N HIS A 513 -36.79 -45.79 -23.29
CA HIS A 513 -35.97 -46.99 -23.26
C HIS A 513 -35.02 -46.99 -22.05
N ARG A 514 -35.38 -47.87 -21.11
CA ARG A 514 -34.52 -48.79 -20.36
C ARG A 514 -33.25 -48.22 -19.69
N ARG A 515 -33.35 -48.19 -18.36
CA ARG A 515 -32.31 -48.29 -17.32
C ARG A 515 -30.89 -48.57 -17.85
N ASP A 516 -29.99 -47.64 -17.58
CA ASP A 516 -28.73 -47.94 -16.91
C ASP A 516 -28.43 -46.78 -15.95
N MET A 517 -28.47 -47.06 -14.65
CA MET A 517 -27.95 -46.15 -13.64
C MET A 517 -26.44 -46.04 -13.84
N PRO A 518 -25.86 -44.85 -14.05
CA PRO A 518 -24.49 -44.65 -13.63
C PRO A 518 -24.50 -44.70 -12.10
N MET A 519 -23.89 -45.77 -11.58
CA MET A 519 -23.45 -45.95 -10.21
C MET A 519 -23.07 -44.59 -9.61
N GLN A 520 -23.87 -44.16 -8.63
CA GLN A 520 -23.72 -42.93 -7.88
C GLN A 520 -22.44 -43.03 -7.02
N THR A 521 -21.28 -42.76 -7.61
CA THR A 521 -20.02 -42.66 -6.88
C THR A 521 -19.99 -41.36 -6.07
N ASP A 522 -20.24 -41.50 -4.77
CA ASP A 522 -19.72 -40.71 -3.64
C ASP A 522 -19.33 -39.23 -3.90
N PHE A 523 -20.33 -38.35 -4.06
CA PHE A 523 -20.18 -36.89 -3.88
C PHE A 523 -20.41 -36.42 -2.42
N THR A 524 -20.52 -37.35 -1.46
CA THR A 524 -20.84 -37.13 -0.03
C THR A 524 -19.61 -36.79 0.84
N SER A 525 -18.39 -37.13 0.41
CA SER A 525 -17.17 -37.06 1.22
C SER A 525 -16.72 -35.65 1.67
N PRO A 526 -16.70 -34.60 0.81
CA PRO A 526 -16.21 -33.28 1.21
C PRO A 526 -17.19 -32.48 2.09
N ARG A 527 -18.50 -32.69 1.92
CA ARG A 527 -19.54 -32.01 2.72
C ARG A 527 -19.52 -32.50 4.17
N THR A 528 -19.48 -33.81 4.36
CA THR A 528 -19.35 -34.42 5.69
C THR A 528 -18.08 -33.97 6.41
N THR A 529 -16.97 -33.85 5.68
CA THR A 529 -15.71 -33.36 6.24
C THR A 529 -15.82 -31.90 6.71
N LYS A 530 -16.49 -31.03 5.95
CA LYS A 530 -16.76 -29.64 6.35
C LYS A 530 -17.63 -29.57 7.61
N GLU A 531 -18.68 -30.38 7.71
CA GLU A 531 -19.56 -30.42 8.88
C GLU A 531 -18.82 -30.88 10.15
N MET A 532 -18.00 -31.93 10.05
CA MET A 532 -17.17 -32.39 11.17
C MET A 532 -16.18 -31.33 11.64
N LEU A 533 -15.53 -30.62 10.72
CA LEU A 533 -14.61 -29.52 11.05
C LEU A 533 -15.34 -28.32 11.67
N LYS A 534 -16.55 -28.00 11.18
CA LYS A 534 -17.41 -26.97 11.77
C LYS A 534 -17.78 -27.32 13.20
N LYS A 535 -18.25 -28.54 13.44
CA LYS A 535 -18.58 -29.04 14.79
C LYS A 535 -17.36 -28.97 15.71
N ARG A 536 -16.21 -29.47 15.25
CA ARG A 536 -14.95 -29.42 16.01
C ARG A 536 -14.55 -27.99 16.40
N SER A 537 -14.75 -27.01 15.51
CA SER A 537 -14.45 -25.60 15.83
C SER A 537 -15.34 -25.05 16.96
N GLN A 538 -16.59 -25.50 17.04
CA GLN A 538 -17.53 -25.16 18.11
C GLN A 538 -17.14 -25.86 19.42
N ASP A 539 -16.79 -27.15 19.36
CA ASP A 539 -16.37 -27.95 20.53
C ASP A 539 -15.10 -27.39 21.19
N ILE A 540 -14.14 -26.91 20.38
CA ILE A 540 -12.90 -26.28 20.87
C ILE A 540 -13.16 -24.86 21.43
N GLY A 541 -14.35 -24.27 21.18
CA GLY A 541 -14.72 -22.92 21.62
C GLY A 541 -14.21 -21.79 20.74
N TYR A 542 -13.76 -22.08 19.52
CA TYR A 542 -13.27 -21.10 18.54
C TYR A 542 -13.96 -21.29 17.17
N PRO A 543 -15.24 -20.92 17.03
CA PRO A 543 -15.98 -21.09 15.77
C PRO A 543 -15.37 -20.30 14.61
N GLU A 544 -14.61 -19.25 14.90
CA GLU A 544 -13.90 -18.45 13.90
C GLU A 544 -12.82 -19.23 13.13
N LEU A 545 -12.28 -20.33 13.69
CA LEU A 545 -11.30 -21.18 12.99
C LEU A 545 -11.89 -21.83 11.74
N TYR A 546 -13.18 -22.16 11.76
CA TYR A 546 -13.84 -22.70 10.58
C TYR A 546 -13.96 -21.64 9.46
N ASN A 547 -14.26 -20.39 9.84
CA ASN A 547 -14.30 -19.26 8.90
C ASN A 547 -12.90 -18.99 8.31
N TRP A 548 -11.84 -19.09 9.13
CA TRP A 548 -10.47 -18.99 8.65
C TRP A 548 -10.12 -20.09 7.65
N LEU A 549 -10.52 -21.34 7.91
CA LEU A 549 -10.25 -22.49 7.05
C LEU A 549 -10.89 -22.36 5.66
N ILE A 550 -12.14 -21.91 5.63
CA ILE A 550 -12.89 -21.72 4.38
C ILE A 550 -12.44 -20.45 3.65
N GLY A 551 -11.86 -19.48 4.38
CA GLY A 551 -11.50 -18.17 3.85
C GLY A 551 -12.70 -17.24 3.65
N CYS A 552 -13.83 -17.53 4.29
CA CYS A 552 -15.07 -16.76 4.20
C CYS A 552 -15.30 -15.98 5.51
N ASP A 553 -15.67 -14.70 5.39
CA ASP A 553 -15.93 -13.77 6.50
C ASP A 553 -14.79 -13.59 7.53
N LEU A 554 -13.57 -13.32 7.06
CA LEU A 554 -12.44 -12.94 7.93
C LEU A 554 -12.72 -11.65 8.72
N THR A 555 -13.63 -10.80 8.23
CA THR A 555 -13.95 -9.50 8.83
C THR A 555 -14.68 -9.60 10.16
N SER A 556 -15.30 -10.74 10.48
CA SER A 556 -16.03 -10.95 11.73
C SER A 556 -15.19 -11.60 12.83
N SER A 557 -13.99 -12.11 12.51
CA SER A 557 -13.13 -12.81 13.47
C SER A 557 -12.62 -11.87 14.58
N PRO A 558 -13.02 -12.07 15.87
CA PRO A 558 -12.54 -11.25 16.98
C PRO A 558 -11.02 -11.34 17.18
N SER A 559 -10.40 -12.50 16.96
CA SER A 559 -8.95 -12.65 17.14
C SER A 559 -8.16 -11.86 16.10
N LEU A 560 -8.58 -11.90 14.82
CA LEU A 560 -7.98 -11.08 13.77
C LEU A 560 -8.23 -9.58 13.99
N GLN A 561 -9.45 -9.19 14.39
CA GLN A 561 -9.76 -7.78 14.68
C GLN A 561 -8.88 -7.22 15.80
N LYS A 562 -8.71 -7.95 16.90
CA LYS A 562 -7.82 -7.54 18.01
C LYS A 562 -6.38 -7.40 17.55
N GLY A 563 -5.85 -8.39 16.81
CA GLY A 563 -4.49 -8.36 16.30
C GLY A 563 -4.24 -7.17 15.37
N VAL A 564 -5.17 -6.93 14.43
CA VAL A 564 -5.10 -5.80 13.50
C VAL A 564 -5.12 -4.46 14.23
N VAL A 565 -6.01 -4.28 15.21
CA VAL A 565 -6.09 -3.03 15.99
C VAL A 565 -4.82 -2.83 16.82
N ALA A 566 -4.31 -3.88 17.45
CA ALA A 566 -3.08 -3.82 18.24
C ALA A 566 -1.88 -3.41 17.37
N HIS A 567 -1.66 -4.06 16.23
CA HIS A 567 -0.57 -3.67 15.32
C HIS A 567 -0.77 -2.27 14.75
N ALA A 568 -2.00 -1.88 14.38
CA ALA A 568 -2.27 -0.55 13.90
C ALA A 568 -1.91 0.52 14.96
N ALA A 569 -2.28 0.29 16.22
CA ALA A 569 -1.92 1.17 17.33
C ALA A 569 -0.41 1.20 17.57
N THR A 570 0.27 0.04 17.64
CA THR A 570 1.73 -0.02 17.80
C THR A 570 2.45 0.73 16.69
N ILE A 571 2.03 0.53 15.44
CA ILE A 571 2.65 1.18 14.28
C ILE A 571 2.39 2.68 14.30
N PHE A 572 1.16 3.11 14.63
CA PHE A 572 0.84 4.52 14.77
C PHE A 572 1.72 5.20 15.84
N THR A 573 1.90 4.55 16.98
CA THR A 573 2.80 5.04 18.04
C THR A 573 4.23 5.12 17.55
N VAL A 574 4.76 4.07 16.93
CA VAL A 574 6.13 4.06 16.37
C VAL A 574 6.30 5.14 15.32
N ALA A 575 5.34 5.32 14.41
CA ALA A 575 5.39 6.35 13.39
C ALA A 575 5.35 7.77 13.97
N THR A 576 4.56 7.99 15.02
CA THR A 576 4.48 9.27 15.73
C THR A 576 5.79 9.58 16.46
N LEU A 577 6.32 8.62 17.21
CA LEU A 577 7.61 8.76 17.90
C LEU A 577 8.74 8.97 16.90
N LEU A 578 8.73 8.27 15.75
CA LEU A 578 9.72 8.46 14.70
C LEU A 578 9.69 9.91 14.18
N GLY A 579 8.51 10.43 13.86
CA GLY A 579 8.39 11.81 13.38
C GLY A 579 8.85 12.83 14.43
N LEU A 580 8.49 12.61 15.70
CA LEU A 580 8.87 13.48 16.81
C LEU A 580 10.37 13.49 17.08
N PHE A 581 11.00 12.31 17.19
CA PHE A 581 12.41 12.18 17.55
C PHE A 581 13.35 12.49 16.39
N MET A 582 12.94 12.29 15.14
CA MET A 582 13.72 12.78 13.99
C MET A 582 13.75 14.32 13.91
N ALA A 583 12.80 15.01 14.56
CA ALA A 583 12.79 16.46 14.69
C ALA A 583 13.60 16.95 15.91
N TYR A 584 13.62 16.15 16.99
CA TYR A 584 14.42 16.38 18.20
C TYR A 584 15.52 15.31 18.35
N PRO A 585 16.72 15.53 17.77
CA PRO A 585 17.77 14.52 17.76
C PRO A 585 18.32 14.30 19.17
N LEU A 586 17.74 13.31 19.86
CA LEU A 586 18.28 12.72 21.07
C LEU A 586 18.97 11.42 20.66
N TRP A 587 20.30 11.42 20.69
CA TRP A 587 21.17 10.37 20.13
C TRP A 587 20.78 8.93 20.52
N GLY A 588 20.23 8.71 21.73
CA GLY A 588 19.77 7.38 22.15
C GLY A 588 18.40 6.97 21.61
N ILE A 589 17.49 7.93 21.39
CA ILE A 589 16.11 7.62 21.00
C ILE A 589 15.99 7.45 19.49
N GLU A 590 16.68 8.28 18.70
CA GLU A 590 16.74 8.10 17.25
C GLU A 590 17.26 6.70 16.92
N PHE A 591 18.38 6.30 17.55
CA PHE A 591 18.97 4.97 17.43
C PHE A 591 17.96 3.86 17.72
N ALA A 592 17.22 3.96 18.82
CA ALA A 592 16.19 3.00 19.17
C ALA A 592 15.08 2.94 18.10
N MET A 593 14.66 4.08 17.56
CA MET A 593 13.58 4.14 16.56
C MET A 593 13.97 3.49 15.22
N VAL A 594 15.15 3.77 14.67
CA VAL A 594 15.58 3.11 13.42
C VAL A 594 15.88 1.63 13.65
N SER A 595 16.44 1.27 14.81
CA SER A 595 16.63 -0.13 15.21
C SER A 595 15.30 -0.89 15.23
N ILE A 596 14.22 -0.29 15.77
CA ILE A 596 12.88 -0.86 15.74
C ILE A 596 12.38 -1.06 14.30
N ILE A 597 12.62 -0.11 13.39
CA ILE A 597 12.24 -0.24 11.97
C ILE A 597 12.98 -1.40 11.32
N PHE A 598 14.28 -1.52 11.58
CA PHE A 598 15.11 -2.61 11.07
C PHE A 598 14.64 -3.96 11.61
N LEU A 599 14.35 -4.07 12.92
CA LEU A 599 13.79 -5.27 13.54
C LEU A 599 12.46 -5.68 12.89
N PHE A 600 11.57 -4.73 12.60
CA PHE A 600 10.34 -5.03 11.88
C PHE A 600 10.59 -5.47 10.43
N ALA A 601 11.60 -4.93 9.74
CA ALA A 601 11.98 -5.38 8.40
C ALA A 601 12.57 -6.79 8.42
N ALA A 602 13.46 -7.09 9.37
CA ALA A 602 14.04 -8.42 9.58
C ALA A 602 12.96 -9.44 9.93
N ARG A 603 12.07 -9.13 10.88
CA ARG A 603 10.93 -9.98 11.23
C ARG A 603 10.02 -10.25 10.04
N ARG A 604 9.76 -9.24 9.20
CA ARG A 604 8.97 -9.42 7.97
C ARG A 604 9.63 -10.43 7.03
N LEU A 605 10.93 -10.32 6.80
CA LEU A 605 11.64 -11.20 5.89
C LEU A 605 11.69 -12.64 6.44
N ILE A 606 12.14 -12.80 7.68
CA ILE A 606 12.24 -14.11 8.35
C ILE A 606 10.86 -14.77 8.45
N GLY A 607 9.83 -14.03 8.84
CA GLY A 607 8.45 -14.54 8.94
C GLY A 607 7.90 -15.05 7.60
N LEU A 608 8.13 -14.32 6.50
CA LEU A 608 7.69 -14.77 5.17
C LEU A 608 8.45 -16.02 4.71
N VAL A 609 9.75 -16.12 5.03
CA VAL A 609 10.53 -17.33 4.77
C VAL A 609 9.94 -18.52 5.52
N LEU A 610 9.64 -18.36 6.81
CA LEU A 610 9.00 -19.42 7.63
C LEU A 610 7.62 -19.82 7.09
N VAL A 611 6.80 -18.85 6.65
CA VAL A 611 5.51 -19.13 6.02
C VAL A 611 5.67 -19.99 4.76
N VAL A 612 6.64 -19.68 3.89
CA VAL A 612 6.90 -20.49 2.69
C VAL A 612 7.36 -21.91 3.04
N PHE A 613 8.15 -22.07 4.09
CA PHE A 613 8.55 -23.40 4.57
C PHE A 613 7.37 -24.20 5.12
N ASP A 614 6.53 -23.58 5.97
CA ASP A 614 5.30 -24.18 6.49
C ASP A 614 4.37 -24.66 5.37
N MET A 615 4.24 -23.85 4.31
CA MET A 615 3.36 -24.13 3.19
C MET A 615 3.74 -25.36 2.37
N ARG A 616 4.95 -25.92 2.54
CA ARG A 616 5.33 -27.20 1.90
C ARG A 616 4.55 -28.40 2.44
N SER A 617 4.10 -28.31 3.67
CA SER A 617 3.27 -29.33 4.33
C SER A 617 1.77 -29.05 4.17
N CYS A 618 1.39 -28.10 3.33
CA CYS A 618 -0.01 -27.76 3.11
C CYS A 618 -0.69 -28.84 2.24
N PRO A 619 -1.77 -29.47 2.72
CA PRO A 619 -2.49 -30.50 1.95
C PRO A 619 -3.37 -29.87 0.86
N VAL A 620 -3.56 -30.60 -0.25
CA VAL A 620 -4.29 -30.12 -1.46
C VAL A 620 -5.76 -29.86 -1.16
N ILE A 621 -6.33 -30.60 -0.21
CA ILE A 621 -7.70 -30.42 0.28
C ILE A 621 -7.96 -29.02 0.82
N VAL A 622 -6.94 -28.29 1.31
CA VAL A 622 -7.11 -26.91 1.79
C VAL A 622 -7.71 -26.05 0.69
N ASP A 623 -7.26 -26.18 -0.56
CA ASP A 623 -7.78 -25.39 -1.69
C ASP A 623 -9.26 -25.68 -1.95
N HIS A 624 -9.66 -26.95 -1.80
CA HIS A 624 -11.00 -27.47 -2.08
C HIS A 624 -12.03 -27.25 -0.96
N LEU A 625 -11.55 -27.03 0.28
CA LEU A 625 -12.41 -26.71 1.42
C LEU A 625 -12.97 -25.28 1.36
N GLY A 626 -12.42 -24.43 0.49
CA GLY A 626 -12.84 -23.03 0.34
C GLY A 626 -14.25 -22.86 -0.21
N CYS A 627 -14.74 -21.62 -0.14
CA CYS A 627 -15.88 -21.20 -0.93
C CYS A 627 -15.48 -21.25 -2.43
N LYS A 628 -16.26 -21.90 -3.30
CA LYS A 628 -15.98 -22.08 -4.75
C LYS A 628 -15.99 -20.79 -5.59
N HIS A 629 -15.90 -19.61 -4.97
CA HIS A 629 -15.80 -18.32 -5.66
C HIS A 629 -14.64 -17.52 -5.07
N LEU A 630 -13.44 -17.67 -5.62
CA LEU A 630 -12.36 -16.68 -5.55
C LEU A 630 -11.27 -16.99 -6.60
N ILE A 631 -11.69 -17.32 -7.81
CA ILE A 631 -10.94 -16.97 -9.02
C ILE A 631 -11.74 -15.84 -9.64
N TYR A 632 -11.15 -14.64 -9.65
CA TYR A 632 -11.59 -13.42 -10.31
C TYR A 632 -13.05 -13.41 -10.80
N ASN A 633 -13.98 -12.95 -9.96
CA ASN A 633 -15.34 -12.67 -10.38
C ASN A 633 -15.52 -11.14 -10.55
N PRO A 634 -15.83 -10.62 -11.75
CA PRO A 634 -16.27 -9.24 -11.91
C PRO A 634 -17.51 -8.89 -11.06
N ASP A 635 -18.21 -9.89 -10.49
CA ASP A 635 -19.35 -9.71 -9.58
C ASP A 635 -19.01 -9.27 -8.14
N TYR A 636 -17.78 -8.85 -7.84
CA TYR A 636 -17.58 -7.98 -6.67
C TYR A 636 -18.24 -6.60 -6.84
N GLU A 637 -18.83 -6.32 -8.01
CA GLU A 637 -19.86 -5.30 -8.21
C GLU A 637 -21.25 -5.70 -7.67
N ASN A 638 -21.61 -6.98 -7.64
CA ASN A 638 -22.96 -7.48 -7.29
C ASN A 638 -23.12 -7.99 -5.85
N HIS A 639 -22.06 -8.30 -5.11
CA HIS A 639 -22.22 -8.65 -3.69
C HIS A 639 -22.59 -7.47 -2.77
N GLY A 640 -22.60 -6.24 -3.31
CA GLY A 640 -23.24 -5.08 -2.69
C GLY A 640 -24.78 -5.08 -2.77
N GLU A 641 -25.38 -5.88 -3.65
CA GLU A 641 -26.84 -5.94 -3.82
C GLU A 641 -27.54 -6.80 -2.76
N ARG A 642 -26.92 -7.90 -2.31
CA ARG A 642 -27.62 -8.84 -1.41
C ARG A 642 -27.63 -8.48 0.07
N VAL A 643 -26.86 -7.48 0.50
CA VAL A 643 -26.90 -6.94 1.89
C VAL A 643 -27.69 -5.63 1.95
N ALA A 644 -28.24 -5.16 0.83
CA ALA A 644 -29.08 -3.96 0.77
C ALA A 644 -30.60 -4.27 0.78
N MET A 645 -30.99 -5.55 0.87
CA MET A 645 -32.39 -5.99 1.01
C MET A 645 -32.72 -6.67 2.36
N SER A 646 -31.95 -6.41 3.43
CA SER A 646 -32.41 -6.66 4.81
C SER A 646 -32.06 -5.51 5.75
#